data_AF-A0A937P2E9-F1
#
_entry.id   AF-A0A937P2E9-F1
#
_cell.length_a   1.000
_cell.length_b   1.000
_cell.length_c   1.000
_cell.angle_alpha   90.00
_cell.angle_beta   90.00
_cell.angle_gamma   90.00
#
_symmetry.space_group_name_H-M   'P 1'
#
loop_
_entity.id
_entity.type
_entity.pdbx_description
1 polymer ?
#
loop_
_entity_poly.entity_id
_entity_poly.type
_entity_poly.pdbx_seq_one_letter_code
_entity_poly.pdbx_strand_id
1 'polypeptide(L)'
;MDINNNPQLQLAYDFVQFTGKNIFLTGKAGTGKTTFLHNLKKHSPKRMVVVAPTGVAAINASGVTIHSFFQLSFGPQLPDHKTSEYKNQERQAKVKRFSKEKINIIKSMDLLIIDEISMVRADLLDGIDNTLRRFRNRNLPFGGVQLLMIGDLQQLAPVVKEDEWHPLRQYYDTPFFFSSKALLQTQYVSIELQYVYRQKDEHFIKLLNKIRDNQIDRDVIDELNARYKPDFNHDNAGYIILTTHNAKAKQINDSKLSRLSGKTHTFKAEITGNFPEYSYPTDFELKLKAGAQVMFVKNDPDPAKLFYNGKIGTIIKINKDVVKVKCEGDEEPINVVPVEWQKMKYALDNETKEIKETVEGTFIQYPLKLAWAITIHKSQGLTFEKAIIDAQAAFAHGQVYVALSRLQSLEGLVLSTPIQKHSVKHDRTVESFTKHYEENQPDRIELETSRKVYQQQLLAGLFDFNTLQKNIYYSVKLVNENSSSLPTGIREHFIKMNNNVREKIADVSVKFRNQLLYLLSKEIDVEKDATLQDRIQKASVYFSEKIKELVADKIGNITIETDNKAVRKSVKDAVNKLLGEALFKSSCLQACQRGFIVKDYLEAKAKASLDDKAIKPARRKSSEPVSTDIIHPDFYKRLKAWRDANAEELDWDVYMVLPLKTMRELSARLPATTQELKAINGLGKKKIEMFGSDLLEMIIFYRKENNIQTVTFKEPEITVKVPERSSKRISVELWKAGKTIEEITKERQFATSTIEGHLAYFVGTGELTVEEMVSAEKVKRISDFFQKQETTLLSEAKAALGEDVKYSELRFVLQHLRFKGEIKD
;
A
#
# COMPACT_ATOMS: atom_id res chain seq x y z
N MET A 1 -22.81 -18.35 17.97
CA MET A 1 -22.10 -18.72 19.21
C MET A 1 -21.96 -17.44 19.99
N ASP A 2 -22.64 -17.35 21.13
CA ASP A 2 -22.56 -16.16 21.99
C ASP A 2 -21.16 -16.05 22.60
N ILE A 3 -20.50 -14.93 22.31
CA ILE A 3 -19.19 -14.54 22.90
C ILE A 3 -19.30 -14.47 24.44
N ASN A 4 -20.52 -14.34 24.97
CA ASN A 4 -20.82 -14.12 26.38
C ASN A 4 -20.40 -15.24 27.34
N ASN A 5 -20.05 -16.44 26.86
CA ASN A 5 -19.71 -17.58 27.73
C ASN A 5 -18.20 -17.80 27.93
N ASN A 6 -17.30 -16.95 27.41
CA ASN A 6 -15.86 -17.12 27.60
C ASN A 6 -15.15 -15.80 27.97
N PRO A 7 -14.77 -15.60 29.24
CA PRO A 7 -14.21 -14.34 29.71
C PRO A 7 -12.85 -14.01 29.09
N GLN A 8 -12.03 -15.01 28.75
CA GLN A 8 -10.73 -14.79 28.10
C GLN A 8 -10.89 -14.32 26.64
N LEU A 9 -11.87 -14.86 25.92
CA LEU A 9 -12.21 -14.38 24.57
C LEU A 9 -12.69 -12.94 24.59
N GLN A 10 -13.55 -12.59 25.54
CA GLN A 10 -14.02 -11.21 25.71
C GLN A 10 -12.87 -10.27 26.07
N LEU A 11 -12.00 -10.69 26.99
CA LEU A 11 -10.81 -9.92 27.37
C LEU A 11 -9.89 -9.67 26.17
N ALA A 12 -9.61 -10.69 25.36
CA ALA A 12 -8.82 -10.56 24.14
C ALA A 12 -9.49 -9.60 23.14
N TYR A 13 -10.80 -9.69 22.97
CA TYR A 13 -11.55 -8.79 22.11
C TYR A 13 -11.43 -7.32 22.57
N ASP A 14 -11.58 -7.07 23.86
CA ASP A 14 -11.50 -5.73 24.44
C ASP A 14 -10.09 -5.14 24.35
N PHE A 15 -9.04 -5.95 24.59
CA PHE A 15 -7.65 -5.51 24.38
C PHE A 15 -7.40 -5.13 22.92
N VAL A 16 -7.87 -5.94 21.96
CA VAL A 16 -7.74 -5.63 20.53
C VAL A 16 -8.47 -4.36 20.18
N GLN A 17 -9.70 -4.17 20.68
CA GLN A 17 -10.55 -3.05 20.27
C GLN A 17 -10.12 -1.73 20.92
N PHE A 18 -9.88 -1.72 22.23
CA PHE A 18 -9.80 -0.49 23.03
C PHE A 18 -8.37 -0.08 23.42
N THR A 19 -7.35 -0.86 23.08
CA THR A 19 -5.96 -0.56 23.44
C THR A 19 -5.03 -0.53 22.24
N GLY A 20 -3.80 -0.03 22.41
CA GLY A 20 -2.72 -0.12 21.42
C GLY A 20 -1.71 -1.23 21.74
N LYS A 21 -2.02 -2.11 22.70
CA LYS A 21 -1.08 -3.10 23.22
C LYS A 21 -1.02 -4.31 22.30
N ASN A 22 0.18 -4.81 22.03
CA ASN A 22 0.36 -6.04 21.28
C ASN A 22 -0.19 -7.22 22.09
N ILE A 23 -0.73 -8.24 21.42
CA ILE A 23 -1.40 -9.36 22.08
C ILE A 23 -0.87 -10.67 21.50
N PHE A 24 -0.44 -11.58 22.36
CA PHE A 24 -0.25 -12.98 22.05
C PHE A 24 -1.46 -13.76 22.55
N LEU A 25 -2.31 -14.21 21.62
CA LEU A 25 -3.47 -15.04 21.92
C LEU A 25 -3.09 -16.51 21.71
N THR A 26 -2.93 -17.21 22.82
CA THR A 26 -2.62 -18.64 22.83
C THR A 26 -3.80 -19.45 23.36
N GLY A 27 -3.66 -20.76 23.32
CA GLY A 27 -4.62 -21.68 23.91
C GLY A 27 -4.46 -23.06 23.34
N LYS A 28 -5.00 -24.04 24.06
CA LYS A 28 -4.98 -25.45 23.69
C LYS A 28 -5.57 -25.69 22.29
N ALA A 29 -5.27 -26.85 21.73
CA ALA A 29 -5.88 -27.27 20.48
C ALA A 29 -7.42 -27.28 20.62
N GLY A 30 -8.14 -26.66 19.68
CA GLY A 30 -9.61 -26.66 19.69
C GLY A 30 -10.29 -25.63 20.62
N THR A 31 -9.59 -24.59 21.07
CA THR A 31 -10.14 -23.53 21.94
C THR A 31 -10.88 -22.39 21.21
N GLY A 32 -11.10 -22.51 19.90
CA GLY A 32 -11.88 -21.52 19.13
C GLY A 32 -11.11 -20.31 18.59
N LYS A 33 -9.77 -20.36 18.52
CA LYS A 33 -8.90 -19.29 17.97
C LYS A 33 -9.33 -18.79 16.57
N THR A 34 -9.60 -19.72 15.64
CA THR A 34 -10.06 -19.37 14.28
C THR A 34 -11.45 -18.73 14.29
N THR A 35 -12.34 -19.18 15.17
CA THR A 35 -13.68 -18.58 15.35
C THR A 35 -13.58 -17.14 15.89
N PHE A 36 -12.67 -16.89 16.83
CA PHE A 36 -12.37 -15.55 17.33
C PHE A 36 -11.91 -14.61 16.21
N LEU A 37 -10.98 -15.07 15.37
CA LEU A 37 -10.49 -14.31 14.22
C LEU A 37 -11.62 -13.90 13.26
N HIS A 38 -12.50 -14.84 12.88
CA HIS A 38 -13.61 -14.54 11.98
C HIS A 38 -14.63 -13.56 12.60
N ASN A 39 -14.83 -13.62 13.91
CA ASN A 39 -15.71 -12.68 14.61
C ASN A 39 -15.10 -11.27 14.66
N LEU A 40 -13.81 -11.18 14.97
CA LEU A 40 -13.08 -9.92 15.04
C LEU A 40 -13.10 -9.17 13.70
N LYS A 41 -12.95 -9.89 12.58
CA LYS A 41 -13.06 -9.30 11.23
C LYS A 41 -14.40 -8.60 10.96
N LYS A 42 -15.49 -9.05 11.59
CA LYS A 42 -16.84 -8.52 11.36
C LYS A 42 -17.16 -7.30 12.21
N HIS A 43 -16.57 -7.20 13.40
CA HIS A 43 -17.01 -6.24 14.42
C HIS A 43 -15.94 -5.23 14.86
N SER A 44 -14.66 -5.46 14.53
CA SER A 44 -13.60 -4.56 14.95
C SER A 44 -13.65 -3.22 14.21
N PRO A 45 -13.47 -2.09 14.91
CA PRO A 45 -13.35 -0.77 14.29
C PRO A 45 -11.99 -0.51 13.64
N LYS A 46 -11.01 -1.40 13.81
CA LYS A 46 -9.63 -1.18 13.36
C LYS A 46 -9.43 -1.67 11.94
N ARG A 47 -8.70 -0.88 11.15
CA ARG A 47 -8.30 -1.25 9.80
C ARG A 47 -7.24 -2.35 9.89
N MET A 48 -7.66 -3.58 9.59
CA MET A 48 -6.84 -4.75 9.83
C MET A 48 -6.35 -5.43 8.55
N VAL A 49 -5.23 -6.12 8.67
CA VAL A 49 -4.71 -7.06 7.68
C VAL A 49 -4.43 -8.38 8.39
N VAL A 50 -4.84 -9.48 7.78
CA VAL A 50 -4.60 -10.83 8.30
C VAL A 50 -3.56 -11.52 7.45
N VAL A 51 -2.50 -11.98 8.11
CA VAL A 51 -1.42 -12.72 7.48
C VAL A 51 -1.19 -14.07 8.18
N ALA A 52 -0.66 -15.03 7.43
CA ALA A 52 -0.22 -16.32 7.96
C ALA A 52 1.11 -16.76 7.31
N PRO A 53 1.89 -17.65 7.94
CA PRO A 53 3.18 -18.10 7.39
C PRO A 53 3.03 -19.01 6.16
N THR A 54 1.95 -19.80 6.08
CA THR A 54 1.71 -20.78 5.01
C THR A 54 0.49 -20.43 4.15
N GLY A 55 0.45 -20.92 2.91
CA GLY A 55 -0.65 -20.65 1.97
C GLY A 55 -2.01 -21.19 2.46
N VAL A 56 -2.02 -22.42 3.00
CA VAL A 56 -3.25 -23.05 3.51
C VAL A 56 -3.77 -22.31 4.76
N ALA A 57 -2.87 -21.93 5.69
CA ALA A 57 -3.26 -21.14 6.86
C ALA A 57 -3.83 -19.77 6.46
N ALA A 58 -3.23 -19.12 5.46
CA ALA A 58 -3.73 -17.85 4.93
C ALA A 58 -5.15 -17.99 4.36
N ILE A 59 -5.42 -19.04 3.57
CA ILE A 59 -6.77 -19.30 3.02
C ILE A 59 -7.78 -19.53 4.15
N ASN A 60 -7.42 -20.36 5.16
CA ASN A 60 -8.30 -20.66 6.29
C ASN A 60 -8.61 -19.42 7.14
N ALA A 61 -7.62 -18.55 7.35
CA ALA A 61 -7.77 -17.27 8.04
C ALA A 61 -8.48 -16.19 7.18
N SER A 62 -8.85 -16.52 5.94
CA SER A 62 -9.30 -15.59 4.91
C SER A 62 -8.35 -14.40 4.74
N GLY A 63 -7.05 -14.63 4.89
CA GLY A 63 -5.98 -13.65 4.79
C GLY A 63 -5.04 -13.92 3.62
N VAL A 64 -3.81 -13.43 3.75
CA VAL A 64 -2.74 -13.61 2.76
C VAL A 64 -1.47 -14.13 3.42
N THR A 65 -0.48 -14.58 2.65
CA THR A 65 0.78 -15.02 3.27
C THR A 65 1.66 -13.83 3.65
N ILE A 66 2.43 -13.94 4.74
CA ILE A 66 3.43 -12.93 5.17
C ILE A 66 4.33 -12.54 3.99
N HIS A 67 4.89 -13.53 3.31
CA HIS A 67 5.77 -13.35 2.15
C HIS A 67 5.09 -12.55 1.02
N SER A 68 3.83 -12.85 0.69
CA SER A 68 3.11 -12.14 -0.37
C SER A 68 2.77 -10.69 0.01
N PHE A 69 2.36 -10.46 1.26
CA PHE A 69 1.98 -9.13 1.74
C PHE A 69 3.20 -8.23 1.97
N PHE A 70 4.22 -8.68 2.67
CA PHE A 70 5.40 -7.86 2.92
C PHE A 70 6.47 -7.96 1.82
N GLN A 71 6.23 -8.75 0.76
CA GLN A 71 7.17 -8.97 -0.34
C GLN A 71 8.56 -9.41 0.16
N LEU A 72 8.58 -10.19 1.25
CA LEU A 72 9.78 -10.75 1.85
C LEU A 72 10.20 -12.01 1.09
N SER A 73 11.51 -12.25 1.01
CA SER A 73 12.05 -13.49 0.47
C SER A 73 11.82 -14.66 1.44
N PHE A 74 11.82 -15.89 0.92
CA PHE A 74 11.67 -17.10 1.74
C PHE A 74 12.93 -17.43 2.56
N GLY A 75 14.09 -16.91 2.17
CA GLY A 75 15.36 -17.09 2.89
C GLY A 75 15.44 -16.28 4.19
N PRO A 76 16.54 -16.46 4.95
CA PRO A 76 16.75 -15.76 6.22
C PRO A 76 16.84 -14.24 6.02
N GLN A 77 16.22 -13.48 6.94
CA GLN A 77 16.22 -12.02 6.95
C GLN A 77 17.29 -11.48 7.91
N LEU A 78 18.51 -11.19 7.40
CA LEU A 78 19.60 -10.71 8.25
C LEU A 78 19.46 -9.21 8.60
N PRO A 79 19.67 -8.81 9.88
CA PRO A 79 19.57 -7.40 10.30
C PRO A 79 20.56 -6.45 9.62
N ASP A 80 21.77 -6.91 9.29
CA ASP A 80 22.91 -6.08 8.83
C ASP A 80 23.07 -6.00 7.31
N HIS A 81 22.00 -6.09 6.52
CA HIS A 81 22.10 -5.80 5.08
C HIS A 81 22.17 -4.30 4.77
N LYS A 82 23.24 -3.65 5.25
CA LYS A 82 23.87 -2.57 4.49
C LYS A 82 24.64 -3.22 3.33
N THR A 83 24.01 -3.27 2.16
CA THR A 83 24.66 -3.28 0.83
C THR A 83 26.16 -3.63 0.78
N SER A 84 26.53 -4.91 0.73
CA SER A 84 27.71 -5.42 0.01
C SER A 84 27.80 -6.95 0.08
N GLU A 85 28.21 -7.58 -1.03
CA GLU A 85 28.74 -8.96 -1.19
C GLU A 85 27.80 -10.17 -1.43
N TYR A 86 26.61 -9.96 -2.00
CA TYR A 86 26.02 -10.95 -2.92
C TYR A 86 25.74 -10.29 -4.29
N LYS A 87 26.79 -9.73 -4.89
CA LYS A 87 26.77 -9.05 -6.20
C LYS A 87 26.81 -9.99 -7.41
N ASN A 88 26.77 -11.31 -7.23
CA ASN A 88 26.66 -12.26 -8.35
C ASN A 88 25.30 -12.92 -8.37
N GLN A 89 24.29 -12.14 -8.77
CA GLN A 89 23.15 -12.60 -9.59
C GLN A 89 22.25 -11.40 -9.88
N GLU A 90 22.58 -10.68 -10.97
CA GLU A 90 21.65 -9.84 -11.75
C GLU A 90 20.48 -10.65 -12.34
N ARG A 91 20.02 -11.72 -11.66
CA ARG A 91 18.93 -12.59 -12.11
C ARG A 91 17.80 -12.86 -11.12
N GLN A 92 17.81 -12.41 -9.86
CA GLN A 92 16.68 -12.72 -8.94
C GLN A 92 16.16 -11.62 -8.00
N ALA A 93 16.57 -10.35 -8.14
CA ALA A 93 15.94 -9.24 -7.42
C ALA A 93 15.49 -8.12 -8.36
N LYS A 94 14.44 -8.40 -9.15
CA LYS A 94 13.38 -7.39 -9.27
C LYS A 94 12.92 -7.12 -7.84
N VAL A 95 13.54 -6.15 -7.16
CA VAL A 95 12.97 -5.57 -5.94
C VAL A 95 11.60 -5.10 -6.38
N LYS A 96 10.57 -5.91 -6.13
CA LYS A 96 9.20 -5.58 -6.47
C LYS A 96 8.95 -4.25 -5.77
N ARG A 97 8.92 -3.15 -6.53
CA ARG A 97 8.58 -1.85 -5.96
C ARG A 97 7.18 -2.03 -5.38
N PHE A 98 7.03 -1.73 -4.09
CA PHE A 98 5.69 -1.68 -3.49
C PHE A 98 4.85 -0.72 -4.34
N SER A 99 3.72 -1.21 -4.85
CA SER A 99 2.75 -0.37 -5.54
C SER A 99 2.25 0.72 -4.59
N LYS A 100 1.89 1.90 -5.10
CA LYS A 100 1.33 2.99 -4.29
C LYS A 100 0.16 2.54 -3.42
N GLU A 101 -0.75 1.74 -3.97
CA GLU A 101 -1.90 1.18 -3.23
C GLU A 101 -1.43 0.37 -2.02
N LYS A 102 -0.50 -0.55 -2.20
CA LYS A 102 0.06 -1.36 -1.11
C LYS A 102 0.79 -0.53 -0.05
N ILE A 103 1.52 0.51 -0.44
CA ILE A 103 2.11 1.47 0.51
C ILE A 103 1.01 2.15 1.32
N ASN A 104 -0.08 2.54 0.67
CA ASN A 104 -1.23 3.19 1.30
C ASN A 104 -1.97 2.25 2.27
N ILE A 105 -2.12 0.97 1.92
CA ILE A 105 -2.63 -0.07 2.84
C ILE A 105 -1.72 -0.14 4.09
N ILE A 106 -0.40 -0.27 3.91
CA ILE A 106 0.55 -0.34 5.03
C ILE A 106 0.50 0.93 5.89
N LYS A 107 0.41 2.11 5.28
CA LYS A 107 0.30 3.40 6.00
C LYS A 107 -0.93 3.48 6.90
N SER A 108 -2.08 3.04 6.37
CA SER A 108 -3.41 3.17 7.00
C SER A 108 -3.83 1.98 7.87
N MET A 109 -2.96 0.98 8.05
CA MET A 109 -3.23 -0.20 8.87
C MET A 109 -3.11 0.10 10.36
N ASP A 110 -4.08 -0.29 11.15
CA ASP A 110 -4.09 -0.14 12.61
C ASP A 110 -3.71 -1.43 13.33
N LEU A 111 -4.15 -2.57 12.78
CA LEU A 111 -4.00 -3.90 13.37
C LEU A 111 -3.41 -4.88 12.34
N LEU A 112 -2.32 -5.55 12.70
CA LEU A 112 -1.79 -6.69 11.96
C LEU A 112 -2.07 -7.97 12.74
N ILE A 113 -2.87 -8.86 12.15
CA ILE A 113 -3.14 -10.18 12.71
C ILE A 113 -2.21 -11.19 12.05
N ILE A 114 -1.47 -11.93 12.86
CA ILE A 114 -0.60 -13.02 12.40
C ILE A 114 -1.16 -14.32 12.96
N ASP A 115 -1.83 -15.09 12.12
CA ASP A 115 -2.30 -16.44 12.48
C ASP A 115 -1.16 -17.46 12.32
N GLU A 116 -1.19 -18.50 13.16
CA GLU A 116 -0.13 -19.50 13.30
C GLU A 116 1.27 -18.90 13.59
N ILE A 117 1.34 -17.95 14.52
CA ILE A 117 2.60 -17.27 14.91
C ILE A 117 3.69 -18.25 15.39
N SER A 118 3.33 -19.43 15.90
CA SER A 118 4.29 -20.44 16.34
C SER A 118 5.20 -20.96 15.22
N MET A 119 4.76 -20.88 13.96
CA MET A 119 5.58 -21.22 12.78
C MET A 119 6.41 -20.05 12.25
N VAL A 120 6.27 -18.85 12.82
CA VAL A 120 6.96 -17.65 12.35
C VAL A 120 8.33 -17.55 13.03
N ARG A 121 9.37 -17.37 12.22
CA ARG A 121 10.73 -17.17 12.72
C ARG A 121 10.95 -15.74 13.23
N ALA A 122 11.88 -15.57 14.18
CA ALA A 122 12.28 -14.28 14.72
C ALA A 122 12.70 -13.27 13.63
N ASP A 123 13.52 -13.71 12.67
CA ASP A 123 14.02 -12.90 11.55
C ASP A 123 12.89 -12.42 10.63
N LEU A 124 11.91 -13.29 10.39
CA LEU A 124 10.74 -12.95 9.57
C LEU A 124 9.88 -11.87 10.25
N LEU A 125 9.71 -11.94 11.58
CA LEU A 125 8.98 -10.92 12.33
C LEU A 125 9.73 -9.58 12.36
N ASP A 126 11.06 -9.59 12.45
CA ASP A 126 11.87 -8.36 12.29
C ASP A 126 11.84 -7.83 10.84
N GLY A 127 11.72 -8.69 9.84
CA GLY A 127 11.47 -8.30 8.44
C GLY A 127 10.13 -7.55 8.26
N ILE A 128 9.09 -7.98 8.99
CA ILE A 128 7.81 -7.26 9.08
C ILE A 128 8.02 -5.89 9.72
N ASP A 129 8.69 -5.83 10.87
CA ASP A 129 9.02 -4.57 11.57
C ASP A 129 9.74 -3.57 10.65
N ASN A 130 10.79 -4.01 9.96
CA ASN A 130 11.56 -3.20 9.02
C ASN A 130 10.68 -2.59 7.93
N THR A 131 9.75 -3.38 7.38
CA THR A 131 8.82 -2.92 6.34
C THR A 131 7.83 -1.89 6.88
N LEU A 132 7.27 -2.14 8.07
CA LEU A 132 6.34 -1.23 8.72
C LEU A 132 7.01 0.09 9.13
N ARG A 133 8.21 0.05 9.72
CA ARG A 133 9.02 1.23 10.03
C ARG A 133 9.35 2.04 8.78
N ARG A 134 9.67 1.38 7.66
CA ARG A 134 10.01 2.03 6.39
C ARG A 134 8.86 2.89 5.83
N PHE A 135 7.63 2.40 5.90
CA PHE A 135 6.47 3.05 5.26
C PHE A 135 5.54 3.79 6.22
N ARG A 136 5.62 3.53 7.53
CA ARG A 136 4.88 4.23 8.60
C ARG A 136 5.81 5.12 9.42
N ASN A 137 6.04 4.76 10.69
CA ASN A 137 6.88 5.50 11.63
C ASN A 137 8.18 4.75 11.91
N ARG A 138 9.32 5.32 11.51
CA ARG A 138 10.65 4.70 11.66
C ARG A 138 11.11 4.55 13.13
N ASN A 139 10.51 5.30 14.05
CA ASN A 139 10.96 5.38 15.44
C ASN A 139 10.16 4.47 16.39
N LEU A 140 9.10 3.81 15.89
CA LEU A 140 8.26 2.93 16.70
C LEU A 140 8.40 1.48 16.20
N PRO A 141 8.47 0.49 17.10
CA PRO A 141 8.32 -0.91 16.73
C PRO A 141 7.06 -1.14 15.90
N PHE A 142 7.19 -1.97 14.87
CA PHE A 142 6.17 -2.30 13.88
C PHE A 142 5.52 -1.06 13.26
N GLY A 143 6.25 0.06 13.19
CA GLY A 143 5.72 1.32 12.69
C GLY A 143 4.53 1.86 13.48
N GLY A 144 4.33 1.43 14.73
CA GLY A 144 3.19 1.75 15.57
C GLY A 144 1.90 0.98 15.22
N VAL A 145 1.99 -0.11 14.46
CA VAL A 145 0.88 -1.05 14.24
C VAL A 145 0.71 -1.93 15.49
N GLN A 146 -0.53 -2.14 15.93
CA GLN A 146 -0.82 -3.14 16.96
C GLN A 146 -0.75 -4.55 16.36
N LEU A 147 -0.08 -5.47 17.05
CA LEU A 147 -0.02 -6.87 16.66
C LEU A 147 -1.02 -7.71 17.44
N LEU A 148 -1.74 -8.57 16.73
CA LEU A 148 -2.45 -9.71 17.31
C LEU A 148 -1.82 -11.00 16.77
N MET A 149 -1.05 -11.66 17.60
CA MET A 149 -0.32 -12.89 17.30
C MET A 149 -1.13 -14.07 17.82
N ILE A 150 -1.64 -14.90 16.93
CA ILE A 150 -2.48 -16.06 17.28
C ILE A 150 -1.69 -17.32 17.00
N GLY A 151 -1.61 -18.25 17.96
CA GLY A 151 -0.97 -19.53 17.73
C GLY A 151 -0.89 -20.39 18.98
N ASP A 152 -0.21 -21.53 18.85
CA ASP A 152 0.04 -22.45 19.95
C ASP A 152 1.48 -22.95 19.84
N LEU A 153 2.32 -22.57 20.81
CA LEU A 153 3.75 -22.87 20.82
C LEU A 153 4.04 -24.35 21.04
N GLN A 154 3.09 -25.09 21.61
CA GLN A 154 3.21 -26.52 21.85
C GLN A 154 2.84 -27.35 20.61
N GLN A 155 2.36 -26.72 19.53
CA GLN A 155 2.12 -27.37 18.25
C GLN A 155 3.42 -27.48 17.44
N LEU A 156 3.50 -26.81 16.29
CA LEU A 156 4.67 -26.89 15.42
C LEU A 156 5.56 -25.66 15.58
N ALA A 157 6.83 -25.94 15.88
CA ALA A 157 7.91 -24.98 15.86
C ALA A 157 8.20 -24.51 14.41
N PRO A 158 8.87 -23.36 14.22
CA PRO A 158 9.29 -22.94 12.90
C PRO A 158 10.27 -23.97 12.30
N VAL A 159 10.07 -24.30 11.03
CA VAL A 159 11.00 -25.18 10.30
C VAL A 159 12.21 -24.34 9.89
N VAL A 160 13.35 -24.58 10.53
CA VAL A 160 14.62 -23.91 10.23
C VAL A 160 15.65 -24.97 9.90
N LYS A 161 16.26 -24.86 8.72
CA LYS A 161 17.36 -25.74 8.35
C LYS A 161 18.67 -25.25 8.98
N GLU A 162 19.62 -26.14 9.22
CA GLU A 162 20.91 -25.79 9.83
C GLU A 162 21.69 -24.72 9.03
N ASP A 163 21.62 -24.78 7.70
CA ASP A 163 22.24 -23.78 6.80
C ASP A 163 21.59 -22.40 6.91
N GLU A 164 20.29 -22.34 7.24
CA GLU A 164 19.57 -21.08 7.50
C GLU A 164 19.79 -20.59 8.94
N TRP A 165 19.91 -21.51 9.90
CA TRP A 165 20.08 -21.17 11.32
C TRP A 165 21.50 -20.68 11.65
N HIS A 166 22.52 -21.25 11.01
CA HIS A 166 23.92 -20.91 11.26
C HIS A 166 24.24 -19.40 11.20
N PRO A 167 23.77 -18.62 10.20
CA PRO A 167 23.93 -17.17 10.19
C PRO A 167 22.99 -16.43 11.15
N LEU A 168 21.79 -16.98 11.44
CA LEU A 168 20.78 -16.34 12.29
C LEU A 168 21.12 -16.39 13.78
N ARG A 169 21.76 -17.45 14.26
CA ARG A 169 22.12 -17.65 15.68
C ARG A 169 23.07 -16.59 16.25
N GLN A 170 23.72 -15.79 15.39
CA GLN A 170 24.55 -14.65 15.80
C GLN A 170 23.70 -13.46 16.24
N TYR A 171 22.43 -13.40 15.80
CA TYR A 171 21.53 -12.29 16.01
C TYR A 171 20.36 -12.63 16.92
N TYR A 172 19.97 -13.90 16.98
CA TYR A 172 18.80 -14.40 17.69
C TYR A 172 19.20 -15.56 18.59
N ASP A 173 18.72 -15.54 19.84
CA ASP A 173 18.96 -16.62 20.79
C ASP A 173 18.26 -17.91 20.34
N THR A 174 17.06 -17.78 19.78
CA THR A 174 16.26 -18.91 19.29
C THR A 174 15.53 -18.57 18.00
N PRO A 175 15.10 -19.56 17.20
CA PRO A 175 14.38 -19.29 15.95
C PRO A 175 12.96 -18.78 16.17
N PHE A 176 12.38 -18.90 17.36
CA PHE A 176 10.98 -18.55 17.63
C PHE A 176 10.71 -17.05 17.56
N PHE A 177 9.48 -16.68 17.16
CA PHE A 177 9.05 -15.29 17.03
C PHE A 177 9.35 -14.41 18.25
N PHE A 178 9.29 -14.97 19.47
CA PHE A 178 9.53 -14.22 20.71
C PHE A 178 11.01 -13.80 20.91
N SER A 179 11.94 -14.31 20.09
CA SER A 179 13.32 -13.83 20.03
C SER A 179 13.49 -12.61 19.09
N SER A 180 12.43 -12.15 18.42
CA SER A 180 12.44 -10.95 17.58
C SER A 180 12.91 -9.72 18.36
N LYS A 181 13.89 -9.00 17.81
CA LYS A 181 14.43 -7.79 18.44
C LYS A 181 13.38 -6.68 18.48
N ALA A 182 12.55 -6.59 17.45
CA ALA A 182 11.46 -5.63 17.39
C ALA A 182 10.39 -5.94 18.45
N LEU A 183 10.02 -7.21 18.64
CA LEU A 183 9.02 -7.59 19.63
C LEU A 183 9.50 -7.36 21.06
N LEU A 184 10.78 -7.65 21.35
CA LEU A 184 11.41 -7.40 22.66
C LEU A 184 11.46 -5.90 23.03
N GLN A 185 11.36 -4.99 22.05
CA GLN A 185 11.23 -3.54 22.28
C GLN A 185 9.79 -3.12 22.62
N THR A 186 8.83 -4.04 22.64
CA THR A 186 7.41 -3.77 22.91
C THR A 186 6.96 -4.40 24.21
N GLN A 187 5.92 -3.82 24.80
CA GLN A 187 5.15 -4.47 25.85
C GLN A 187 3.92 -5.12 25.19
N TYR A 188 3.77 -6.43 25.35
CA TYR A 188 2.62 -7.18 24.87
C TYR A 188 2.01 -8.00 26.00
N VAL A 189 0.71 -8.28 25.91
CA VAL A 189 0.00 -9.16 26.85
C VAL A 189 -0.18 -10.53 26.23
N SER A 190 -0.22 -11.56 27.07
CA SER A 190 -0.45 -12.92 26.64
C SER A 190 -1.74 -13.46 27.25
N ILE A 191 -2.69 -13.85 26.42
CA ILE A 191 -4.00 -14.35 26.87
C ILE A 191 -4.11 -15.80 26.45
N GLU A 192 -4.33 -16.69 27.43
CA GLU A 192 -4.56 -18.11 27.16
C GLU A 192 -6.06 -18.46 27.18
N LEU A 193 -6.54 -19.04 26.07
CA LEU A 193 -7.87 -19.64 26.02
C LEU A 193 -7.85 -21.02 26.68
N GLN A 194 -8.61 -21.16 27.77
CA GLN A 194 -8.63 -22.38 28.58
C GLN A 194 -9.71 -23.39 28.16
N TYR A 195 -10.83 -22.93 27.61
CA TYR A 195 -11.98 -23.79 27.29
C TYR A 195 -11.78 -24.52 25.95
N VAL A 196 -11.73 -25.86 25.99
CA VAL A 196 -11.52 -26.73 24.83
C VAL A 196 -12.89 -27.17 24.28
N TYR A 197 -13.15 -26.90 23.00
CA TYR A 197 -14.42 -27.28 22.34
C TYR A 197 -14.35 -28.59 21.55
N ARG A 198 -13.14 -29.07 21.20
CA ARG A 198 -12.96 -30.20 20.28
C ARG A 198 -13.17 -31.55 20.95
N GLN A 199 -12.47 -31.80 22.07
CA GLN A 199 -12.60 -33.03 22.83
C GLN A 199 -13.74 -32.88 23.83
N LYS A 200 -14.58 -33.92 23.94
CA LYS A 200 -15.64 -34.00 24.97
C LYS A 200 -15.24 -34.86 26.16
N ASP A 201 -14.23 -35.71 25.98
CA ASP A 201 -13.72 -36.62 27.00
C ASP A 201 -12.72 -35.88 27.93
N GLU A 202 -13.13 -35.65 29.18
CA GLU A 202 -12.28 -35.00 30.19
C GLU A 202 -11.00 -35.79 30.49
N HIS A 203 -11.05 -37.12 30.43
CA HIS A 203 -9.89 -37.96 30.70
C HIS A 203 -8.84 -37.78 29.62
N PHE A 204 -9.25 -37.84 28.35
CA PHE A 204 -8.36 -37.57 27.23
C PHE A 204 -7.84 -36.12 27.21
N ILE A 205 -8.65 -35.14 27.61
CA ILE A 205 -8.19 -33.75 27.77
C ILE A 205 -7.07 -33.66 28.82
N LYS A 206 -7.23 -34.32 29.98
CA LYS A 206 -6.19 -34.35 31.02
C LYS A 206 -4.91 -35.00 30.51
N LEU A 207 -5.02 -36.12 29.79
CA LEU A 207 -3.89 -36.80 29.17
C LEU A 207 -3.15 -35.89 28.17
N LEU A 208 -3.88 -35.22 27.27
CA LEU A 208 -3.31 -34.27 26.30
C LEU A 208 -2.64 -33.08 26.98
N ASN A 209 -3.20 -32.58 28.08
CA ASN A 209 -2.59 -31.50 28.86
C ASN A 209 -1.29 -31.96 29.52
N LYS A 210 -1.26 -33.15 30.12
CA LYS A 210 0.00 -33.72 30.66
C LYS A 210 1.09 -33.80 29.58
N ILE A 211 0.74 -34.17 28.35
CA ILE A 211 1.69 -34.20 27.22
C ILE A 211 2.12 -32.78 26.81
N ARG A 212 1.18 -31.84 26.75
CA ARG A 212 1.44 -30.42 26.39
C ARG A 212 2.34 -29.73 27.41
N ASP A 213 2.06 -29.95 28.69
CA ASP A 213 2.68 -29.25 29.82
C ASP A 213 3.94 -29.99 30.31
N ASN A 214 4.42 -30.95 29.51
CA ASN A 214 5.64 -31.70 29.76
C ASN A 214 5.63 -32.56 31.04
N GLN A 215 4.46 -33.02 31.46
CA GLN A 215 4.22 -33.87 32.65
C GLN A 215 3.98 -35.33 32.25
N ILE A 216 4.85 -35.88 31.40
CA ILE A 216 4.75 -37.28 30.94
C ILE A 216 5.42 -38.19 31.98
N ASP A 217 4.58 -38.70 32.89
CA ASP A 217 4.95 -39.73 33.85
C ASP A 217 4.84 -41.14 33.24
N ARG A 218 5.19 -42.17 34.02
CA ARG A 218 5.13 -43.57 33.57
C ARG A 218 3.69 -43.99 33.27
N ASP A 219 2.74 -43.52 34.07
CA ASP A 219 1.33 -43.85 33.94
C ASP A 219 0.76 -43.32 32.60
N VAL A 220 1.11 -42.09 32.20
CA VAL A 220 0.75 -41.51 30.90
C VAL A 220 1.31 -42.35 29.75
N ILE A 221 2.56 -42.78 29.85
CA ILE A 221 3.20 -43.60 28.81
C ILE A 221 2.53 -44.97 28.72
N ASP A 222 2.27 -45.61 29.86
CA ASP A 222 1.63 -46.92 29.92
C ASP A 222 0.19 -46.85 29.38
N GLU A 223 -0.53 -45.78 29.69
CA GLU A 223 -1.88 -45.54 29.18
C GLU A 223 -1.90 -45.32 27.65
N LEU A 224 -0.97 -44.51 27.12
CA LEU A 224 -0.86 -44.35 25.67
C LEU A 224 -0.42 -45.65 25.00
N ASN A 225 0.54 -46.37 25.58
CA ASN A 225 1.05 -47.63 25.04
C ASN A 225 0.04 -48.77 25.16
N ALA A 226 -1.01 -48.67 25.98
CA ALA A 226 -2.15 -49.58 25.91
C ALA A 226 -2.87 -49.52 24.54
N ARG A 227 -2.64 -48.45 23.75
CA ARG A 227 -3.12 -48.30 22.37
C ARG A 227 -2.14 -48.81 21.31
N TYR A 228 -0.98 -49.34 21.71
CA TYR A 228 -0.03 -49.97 20.78
C TYR A 228 -0.57 -51.31 20.29
N LYS A 229 -0.82 -51.40 18.98
CA LYS A 229 -1.35 -52.60 18.32
C LYS A 229 -0.54 -52.88 17.06
N PRO A 230 0.57 -53.66 17.14
CA PRO A 230 1.48 -53.88 16.01
C PRO A 230 0.82 -54.57 14.82
N ASP A 231 -0.11 -55.50 15.08
CA ASP A 231 -0.80 -56.29 14.04
C ASP A 231 -2.18 -55.73 13.68
N PHE A 232 -2.42 -54.43 13.91
CA PHE A 232 -3.71 -53.82 13.62
C PHE A 232 -3.97 -53.77 12.12
N ASN A 233 -5.01 -54.49 11.66
CA ASN A 233 -5.43 -54.43 10.26
C ASN A 233 -6.07 -53.08 9.97
N HIS A 234 -5.37 -52.27 9.18
CA HIS A 234 -5.77 -50.92 8.77
C HIS A 234 -6.81 -50.91 7.62
N ASP A 235 -7.11 -52.05 6.99
CA ASP A 235 -7.98 -52.08 5.82
C ASP A 235 -9.47 -52.00 6.20
N ASN A 236 -10.18 -51.06 5.57
CA ASN A 236 -11.63 -50.83 5.67
C ASN A 236 -12.19 -50.33 7.01
N ALA A 237 -11.34 -49.89 7.95
CA ALA A 237 -11.78 -49.45 9.28
C ALA A 237 -11.92 -47.91 9.47
N GLY A 238 -11.78 -47.12 8.40
CA GLY A 238 -11.93 -45.65 8.45
C GLY A 238 -10.78 -44.89 9.13
N TYR A 239 -9.68 -45.57 9.47
CA TYR A 239 -8.52 -44.95 10.11
C TYR A 239 -7.68 -44.15 9.10
N ILE A 240 -7.17 -42.99 9.53
CA ILE A 240 -6.13 -42.24 8.82
C ILE A 240 -4.76 -42.43 9.46
N ILE A 241 -3.73 -42.64 8.64
CA ILE A 241 -2.35 -42.78 9.12
C ILE A 241 -1.70 -41.39 9.17
N LEU A 242 -1.25 -40.99 10.36
CA LEU A 242 -0.46 -39.77 10.57
C LEU A 242 1.02 -40.10 10.53
N THR A 243 1.74 -39.55 9.56
CA THR A 243 3.17 -39.78 9.36
C THR A 243 3.99 -38.49 9.36
N THR A 244 5.30 -38.54 9.57
CA THR A 244 6.16 -37.36 9.58
C THR A 244 6.54 -36.85 8.19
N HIS A 245 6.66 -37.74 7.19
CA HIS A 245 7.19 -37.38 5.87
C HIS A 245 6.13 -37.42 4.76
N ASN A 246 6.12 -36.39 3.91
CA ASN A 246 5.18 -36.28 2.78
C ASN A 246 5.38 -37.40 1.74
N ALA A 247 6.62 -37.85 1.53
CA ALA A 247 6.92 -38.96 0.64
C ALA A 247 6.26 -40.27 1.10
N LYS A 248 6.34 -40.60 2.40
CA LYS A 248 5.71 -41.78 3.00
C LYS A 248 4.18 -41.71 2.88
N ALA A 249 3.58 -40.56 3.18
CA ALA A 249 2.13 -40.35 3.02
C ALA A 249 1.68 -40.58 1.56
N LYS A 250 2.41 -40.00 0.60
CA LYS A 250 2.12 -40.16 -0.84
C LYS A 250 2.25 -41.62 -1.27
N GLN A 251 3.32 -42.30 -0.89
CA GLN A 251 3.54 -43.72 -1.20
C GLN A 251 2.39 -44.61 -0.69
N ILE A 252 1.91 -44.38 0.53
CA ILE A 252 0.79 -45.13 1.11
C ILE A 252 -0.49 -44.88 0.30
N ASN A 253 -0.81 -43.61 0.02
CA ASN A 253 -2.01 -43.25 -0.74
C ASN A 253 -1.98 -43.82 -2.17
N ASP A 254 -0.85 -43.69 -2.87
CA ASP A 254 -0.69 -44.19 -4.24
C ASP A 254 -0.78 -45.73 -4.29
N SER A 255 -0.13 -46.41 -3.33
CA SER A 255 -0.19 -47.87 -3.20
C SER A 255 -1.62 -48.36 -2.94
N LYS A 256 -2.34 -47.76 -1.98
CA LYS A 256 -3.74 -48.12 -1.67
C LYS A 256 -4.67 -47.86 -2.84
N LEU A 257 -4.54 -46.72 -3.52
CA LEU A 257 -5.34 -46.41 -4.71
C LEU A 257 -5.07 -47.39 -5.86
N SER A 258 -3.81 -47.82 -6.05
CA SER A 258 -3.45 -48.77 -7.11
C SER A 258 -4.07 -50.15 -6.91
N ARG A 259 -4.19 -50.60 -5.64
CA ARG A 259 -4.76 -51.91 -5.26
C ARG A 259 -6.27 -52.01 -5.46
N LEU A 260 -6.99 -50.87 -5.47
CA LEU A 260 -8.42 -50.87 -5.72
C LEU A 260 -8.74 -51.30 -7.15
N SER A 261 -9.69 -52.22 -7.28
CA SER A 261 -10.29 -52.59 -8.57
C SER A 261 -11.13 -51.43 -9.12
N GLY A 262 -11.27 -51.37 -10.44
CA GLY A 262 -12.07 -50.34 -11.11
C GLY A 262 -11.25 -49.24 -11.79
N LYS A 263 -11.97 -48.45 -12.61
CA LYS A 263 -11.39 -47.41 -13.46
C LYS A 263 -10.94 -46.20 -12.63
N THR A 264 -9.72 -45.74 -12.86
CA THR A 264 -9.23 -44.46 -12.30
C THR A 264 -9.92 -43.30 -13.00
N HIS A 265 -10.55 -42.43 -12.22
CA HIS A 265 -11.07 -41.13 -12.67
C HIS A 265 -10.07 -40.05 -12.28
N THR A 266 -9.78 -39.11 -13.19
CA THR A 266 -8.87 -38.00 -12.94
C THR A 266 -9.63 -36.69 -13.18
N PHE A 267 -9.66 -35.84 -12.15
CA PHE A 267 -10.30 -34.53 -12.19
C PHE A 267 -9.22 -33.45 -12.15
N LYS A 268 -9.18 -32.60 -13.17
CA LYS A 268 -8.24 -31.47 -13.23
C LYS A 268 -8.90 -30.24 -12.62
N ALA A 269 -8.16 -29.52 -11.79
CA ALA A 269 -8.64 -28.29 -11.18
C ALA A 269 -8.68 -27.17 -12.22
N GLU A 270 -9.67 -26.28 -12.10
CA GLU A 270 -9.76 -25.06 -12.90
C GLU A 270 -9.17 -23.90 -12.10
N ILE A 271 -8.31 -23.11 -12.73
CA ILE A 271 -7.65 -21.98 -12.09
C ILE A 271 -7.91 -20.72 -12.89
N THR A 272 -8.36 -19.67 -12.21
CA THR A 272 -8.50 -18.34 -12.80
C THR A 272 -7.70 -17.32 -12.00
N GLY A 273 -7.16 -16.29 -12.66
CA GLY A 273 -6.33 -15.28 -12.00
C GLY A 273 -4.98 -15.81 -11.47
N ASN A 274 -4.46 -15.22 -10.39
CA ASN A 274 -3.15 -15.59 -9.83
C ASN A 274 -3.27 -16.50 -8.61
N PHE A 275 -3.18 -17.81 -8.84
CA PHE A 275 -3.19 -18.84 -7.81
C PHE A 275 -1.94 -19.76 -7.95
N PRO A 276 -0.88 -19.55 -7.16
CA PRO A 276 0.37 -20.29 -7.32
C PRO A 276 0.29 -21.72 -6.75
N GLU A 277 1.04 -22.64 -7.35
CA GLU A 277 0.99 -24.08 -7.05
C GLU A 277 1.23 -24.45 -5.59
N TYR A 278 2.21 -23.81 -4.94
CA TYR A 278 2.50 -24.05 -3.52
C TYR A 278 1.35 -23.67 -2.56
N SER A 279 0.33 -22.97 -3.05
CA SER A 279 -0.86 -22.56 -2.28
C SER A 279 -2.09 -23.40 -2.57
N TYR A 280 -2.01 -24.39 -3.47
CA TYR A 280 -3.17 -25.22 -3.81
C TYR A 280 -3.74 -25.93 -2.57
N PRO A 281 -5.05 -25.80 -2.32
CA PRO A 281 -5.70 -26.39 -1.15
C PRO A 281 -5.82 -27.92 -1.28
N THR A 282 -5.92 -28.42 -2.51
CA THR A 282 -5.92 -29.86 -2.83
C THR A 282 -5.13 -30.14 -4.11
N ASP A 283 -5.08 -31.39 -4.54
CA ASP A 283 -4.30 -31.82 -5.70
C ASP A 283 -4.86 -31.22 -7.00
N PHE A 284 -3.98 -30.68 -7.84
CA PHE A 284 -4.37 -30.14 -9.16
C PHE A 284 -4.95 -31.22 -10.06
N GLU A 285 -4.32 -32.40 -10.10
CA GLU A 285 -4.88 -33.60 -10.73
C GLU A 285 -5.32 -34.59 -9.65
N LEU A 286 -6.61 -34.57 -9.31
CA LEU A 286 -7.19 -35.44 -8.30
C LEU A 286 -7.56 -36.79 -8.92
N LYS A 287 -6.83 -37.84 -8.54
CA LYS A 287 -7.05 -39.22 -9.02
C LYS A 287 -7.87 -40.01 -7.99
N LEU A 288 -9.03 -40.52 -8.41
CA LEU A 288 -9.98 -41.23 -7.56
C LEU A 288 -10.44 -42.55 -8.18
N LYS A 289 -10.86 -43.48 -7.33
CA LYS A 289 -11.53 -44.74 -7.69
C LYS A 289 -12.70 -44.99 -6.72
N ALA A 290 -13.70 -45.75 -7.15
CA ALA A 290 -14.68 -46.30 -6.21
C ALA A 290 -13.96 -47.16 -5.16
N GLY A 291 -14.38 -47.05 -3.90
CA GLY A 291 -13.71 -47.66 -2.74
C GLY A 291 -12.54 -46.85 -2.18
N ALA A 292 -12.16 -45.71 -2.78
CA ALA A 292 -11.09 -44.88 -2.24
C ALA A 292 -11.51 -44.16 -0.95
N GLN A 293 -10.63 -44.16 0.05
CA GLN A 293 -10.79 -43.36 1.26
C GLN A 293 -10.33 -41.93 0.98
N VAL A 294 -11.23 -40.99 1.19
CA VAL A 294 -11.03 -39.56 0.95
C VAL A 294 -11.37 -38.75 2.19
N MET A 295 -10.78 -37.57 2.27
CA MET A 295 -11.06 -36.58 3.30
C MET A 295 -11.53 -35.30 2.65
N PHE A 296 -12.52 -34.66 3.27
CA PHE A 296 -12.99 -33.35 2.89
C PHE A 296 -11.96 -32.27 3.29
N VAL A 297 -11.58 -31.40 2.35
CA VAL A 297 -10.57 -30.33 2.56
C VAL A 297 -11.18 -28.93 2.69
N LYS A 298 -12.52 -28.85 2.76
CA LYS A 298 -13.28 -27.61 2.91
C LYS A 298 -14.52 -27.89 3.75
N ASN A 299 -14.99 -26.88 4.47
CA ASN A 299 -16.33 -26.93 5.07
C ASN A 299 -17.39 -26.81 3.98
N ASP A 300 -18.50 -27.51 4.18
CA ASP A 300 -19.63 -27.46 3.26
C ASP A 300 -20.17 -26.02 3.15
N PRO A 301 -20.20 -25.42 1.94
CA PRO A 301 -20.79 -24.11 1.73
C PRO A 301 -22.32 -24.12 1.89
N ASP A 302 -22.96 -25.28 1.77
CA ASP A 302 -24.41 -25.41 1.90
C ASP A 302 -24.87 -25.19 3.36
N PRO A 303 -25.99 -24.47 3.58
CA PRO A 303 -26.61 -24.34 4.90
C PRO A 303 -26.83 -25.66 5.66
N ALA A 304 -27.03 -26.78 4.95
CA ALA A 304 -27.20 -28.11 5.52
C ALA A 304 -25.94 -28.65 6.22
N LYS A 305 -24.75 -28.11 5.90
CA LYS A 305 -23.46 -28.45 6.53
C LYS A 305 -23.19 -29.96 6.63
N LEU A 306 -23.36 -30.67 5.52
CA LEU A 306 -23.26 -32.14 5.46
C LEU A 306 -21.83 -32.65 5.70
N PHE A 307 -20.83 -31.83 5.40
CA PHE A 307 -19.42 -32.15 5.64
C PHE A 307 -18.62 -30.97 6.20
N TYR A 308 -17.48 -31.30 6.82
CA TYR A 308 -16.54 -30.33 7.38
C TYR A 308 -15.11 -30.70 6.99
N ASN A 309 -14.20 -29.74 7.04
CA ASN A 309 -12.79 -29.94 6.74
C ASN A 309 -12.16 -30.95 7.72
N GLY A 310 -11.69 -32.09 7.21
CA GLY A 310 -11.17 -33.21 7.98
C GLY A 310 -12.11 -34.43 8.04
N LYS A 311 -13.39 -34.32 7.66
CA LYS A 311 -14.32 -35.46 7.64
C LYS A 311 -13.82 -36.51 6.65
N ILE A 312 -13.80 -37.78 7.06
CA ILE A 312 -13.33 -38.91 6.24
C ILE A 312 -14.53 -39.69 5.71
N GLY A 313 -14.44 -40.17 4.48
CA GLY A 313 -15.42 -41.06 3.90
C GLY A 313 -14.85 -41.92 2.77
N THR A 314 -15.67 -42.85 2.31
CA THR A 314 -15.32 -43.78 1.24
C THR A 314 -16.17 -43.48 0.00
N ILE A 315 -15.54 -43.42 -1.17
CA ILE A 315 -16.24 -43.20 -2.44
C ILE A 315 -17.07 -44.45 -2.77
N ILE A 316 -18.40 -44.31 -2.82
CA ILE A 316 -19.28 -45.40 -3.29
C ILE A 316 -19.30 -45.42 -4.82
N LYS A 317 -19.47 -44.25 -5.44
CA LYS A 317 -19.69 -44.13 -6.88
C LYS A 317 -19.16 -42.81 -7.40
N ILE A 318 -18.61 -42.86 -8.61
CA ILE A 318 -18.13 -41.70 -9.36
C ILE A 318 -18.99 -41.59 -10.62
N ASN A 319 -19.79 -40.53 -10.71
CA ASN A 319 -20.47 -40.14 -11.94
C ASN A 319 -19.66 -39.04 -12.67
N LYS A 320 -20.11 -38.55 -13.83
CA LYS A 320 -19.39 -37.50 -14.58
C LYS A 320 -19.13 -36.25 -13.74
N ASP A 321 -20.15 -35.75 -13.05
CA ASP A 321 -20.10 -34.43 -12.38
C ASP A 321 -20.32 -34.50 -10.85
N VAL A 322 -20.49 -35.72 -10.31
CA VAL A 322 -20.78 -35.93 -8.88
C VAL A 322 -20.03 -37.14 -8.36
N VAL A 323 -19.33 -36.95 -7.23
CA VAL A 323 -18.70 -38.03 -6.46
C VAL A 323 -19.56 -38.32 -5.24
N LYS A 324 -20.05 -39.56 -5.10
CA LYS A 324 -20.83 -39.98 -3.92
C LYS A 324 -19.91 -40.54 -2.85
N VAL A 325 -19.86 -39.88 -1.70
CA VAL A 325 -18.99 -40.26 -0.56
C VAL A 325 -19.86 -40.69 0.62
N LYS A 326 -19.63 -41.90 1.12
CA LYS A 326 -20.22 -42.39 2.37
C LYS A 326 -19.30 -42.07 3.52
N CYS A 327 -19.75 -41.28 4.47
CA CYS A 327 -19.01 -41.09 5.72
C CYS A 327 -19.55 -42.05 6.78
N GLU A 328 -18.70 -42.38 7.76
CA GLU A 328 -19.12 -43.15 8.92
C GLU A 328 -20.17 -42.32 9.72
N GLY A 329 -21.25 -42.95 10.14
CA GLY A 329 -22.34 -42.30 10.90
C GLY A 329 -23.42 -41.59 10.08
N ASP A 330 -23.20 -41.29 8.79
CA ASP A 330 -24.23 -40.67 7.93
C ASP A 330 -25.19 -41.74 7.39
N GLU A 331 -26.52 -41.50 7.39
CA GLU A 331 -27.52 -42.43 6.81
C GLU A 331 -27.44 -42.50 5.28
N GLU A 332 -27.25 -41.36 4.62
CA GLU A 332 -27.20 -41.22 3.17
C GLU A 332 -25.79 -40.81 2.70
N PRO A 333 -25.34 -41.23 1.50
CA PRO A 333 -24.08 -40.74 0.93
C PRO A 333 -24.19 -39.27 0.51
N ILE A 334 -23.12 -38.52 0.76
CA ILE A 334 -23.00 -37.12 0.39
C ILE A 334 -22.68 -37.02 -1.10
N ASN A 335 -23.45 -36.21 -1.83
CA ASN A 335 -23.16 -35.84 -3.20
C ASN A 335 -22.14 -34.70 -3.22
N VAL A 336 -20.92 -34.99 -3.65
CA VAL A 336 -19.82 -34.02 -3.67
C VAL A 336 -19.65 -33.48 -5.08
N VAL A 337 -19.68 -32.16 -5.20
CA VAL A 337 -19.47 -31.40 -6.43
C VAL A 337 -18.22 -30.51 -6.30
N PRO A 338 -17.66 -30.00 -7.42
CA PRO A 338 -16.57 -29.04 -7.36
C PRO A 338 -16.95 -27.78 -6.56
N VAL A 339 -16.01 -27.26 -5.77
CA VAL A 339 -16.18 -26.03 -5.01
C VAL A 339 -15.03 -25.07 -5.30
N GLU A 340 -15.29 -23.78 -5.12
CA GLU A 340 -14.30 -22.73 -5.36
C GLU A 340 -13.54 -22.34 -4.08
N TRP A 341 -12.21 -22.26 -4.14
CA TRP A 341 -11.38 -21.56 -3.15
C TRP A 341 -10.91 -20.24 -3.75
N GLN A 342 -11.00 -19.19 -2.93
CA GLN A 342 -10.60 -17.85 -3.31
C GLN A 342 -9.29 -17.49 -2.63
N LYS A 343 -8.31 -17.06 -3.43
CA LYS A 343 -7.10 -16.40 -2.92
C LYS A 343 -7.36 -14.91 -2.88
N MET A 344 -7.38 -14.35 -1.69
CA MET A 344 -7.65 -12.93 -1.48
C MET A 344 -6.39 -12.08 -1.63
N LYS A 345 -6.57 -10.81 -1.97
CA LYS A 345 -5.59 -9.74 -1.83
C LYS A 345 -6.26 -8.54 -1.19
N TYR A 346 -5.49 -7.75 -0.44
CA TYR A 346 -5.98 -6.49 0.10
C TYR A 346 -5.92 -5.38 -0.95
N ALA A 347 -7.01 -4.62 -1.04
CA ALA A 347 -7.17 -3.42 -1.86
C ALA A 347 -7.80 -2.31 -1.01
N LEU A 348 -7.68 -1.06 -1.47
CA LEU A 348 -8.41 0.04 -0.84
C LEU A 348 -9.75 0.26 -1.55
N ASP A 349 -10.80 0.49 -0.78
CA ASP A 349 -12.05 0.97 -1.35
C ASP A 349 -11.88 2.36 -1.96
N ASN A 350 -12.50 2.61 -3.12
CA ASN A 350 -12.32 3.88 -3.82
C ASN A 350 -13.01 5.05 -3.09
N GLU A 351 -14.13 4.79 -2.41
CA GLU A 351 -14.98 5.78 -1.75
C GLU A 351 -14.68 5.87 -0.26
N THR A 352 -14.78 4.76 0.46
CA THR A 352 -14.60 4.75 1.92
C THR A 352 -13.13 4.80 2.32
N LYS A 353 -12.23 4.48 1.38
CA LYS A 353 -10.80 4.26 1.63
C LYS A 353 -10.51 3.15 2.62
N GLU A 354 -11.47 2.30 2.98
CA GLU A 354 -11.25 1.16 3.88
C GLU A 354 -10.43 0.05 3.21
N ILE A 355 -9.79 -0.79 4.02
CA ILE A 355 -9.09 -1.97 3.53
C ILE A 355 -10.13 -3.05 3.27
N LYS A 356 -10.26 -3.49 2.02
CA LYS A 356 -11.15 -4.59 1.64
C LYS A 356 -10.39 -5.74 1.02
N GLU A 357 -10.97 -6.92 1.14
CA GLU A 357 -10.47 -8.14 0.52
C GLU A 357 -11.06 -8.24 -0.90
N THR A 358 -10.21 -8.50 -1.89
CA THR A 358 -10.61 -8.72 -3.29
C THR A 358 -10.04 -10.04 -3.77
N VAL A 359 -10.74 -10.74 -4.67
CA VAL A 359 -10.26 -12.01 -5.20
C VAL A 359 -9.11 -11.76 -6.18
N GLU A 360 -7.94 -12.36 -5.92
CA GLU A 360 -6.78 -12.33 -6.80
C GLU A 360 -6.78 -13.49 -7.79
N GLY A 361 -7.30 -14.64 -7.36
CA GLY A 361 -7.49 -15.82 -8.19
C GLY A 361 -8.39 -16.85 -7.52
N THR A 362 -8.95 -17.74 -8.33
CA THR A 362 -9.80 -18.84 -7.87
C THR A 362 -9.20 -20.18 -8.26
N PHE A 363 -9.43 -21.18 -7.42
CA PHE A 363 -9.11 -22.58 -7.66
C PHE A 363 -10.40 -23.37 -7.48
N ILE A 364 -10.86 -24.09 -8.51
CA ILE A 364 -12.10 -24.88 -8.48
C ILE A 364 -11.74 -26.35 -8.63
N GLN A 365 -12.17 -27.17 -7.67
CA GLN A 365 -11.92 -28.61 -7.64
C GLN A 365 -12.91 -29.29 -6.68
N TYR A 366 -13.05 -30.61 -6.78
CA TYR A 366 -13.74 -31.37 -5.73
C TYR A 366 -13.03 -31.17 -4.37
N PRO A 367 -13.76 -30.89 -3.27
CA PRO A 367 -13.20 -30.70 -1.92
C PRO A 367 -12.73 -32.00 -1.28
N LEU A 368 -12.02 -32.84 -2.04
CA LEU A 368 -11.56 -34.15 -1.62
C LEU A 368 -10.05 -34.28 -1.79
N LYS A 369 -9.45 -35.11 -0.94
CA LYS A 369 -8.08 -35.58 -1.05
C LYS A 369 -8.00 -37.04 -0.60
N LEU A 370 -7.11 -37.84 -1.18
CA LEU A 370 -6.85 -39.20 -0.67
C LEU A 370 -6.39 -39.15 0.78
N ALA A 371 -6.93 -40.03 1.61
CA ALA A 371 -6.86 -39.90 3.06
C ALA A 371 -6.56 -41.21 3.80
N TRP A 372 -5.85 -42.15 3.18
CA TRP A 372 -5.28 -43.26 3.93
C TRP A 372 -4.11 -42.79 4.79
N ALA A 373 -3.32 -41.83 4.29
CA ALA A 373 -2.24 -41.22 5.04
C ALA A 373 -2.13 -39.71 4.79
N ILE A 374 -1.76 -38.97 5.84
CA ILE A 374 -1.44 -37.54 5.80
C ILE A 374 -0.22 -37.27 6.70
N THR A 375 0.48 -36.17 6.43
CA THR A 375 1.56 -35.76 7.34
C THR A 375 1.00 -35.10 8.59
N ILE A 376 1.70 -35.25 9.72
CA ILE A 376 1.36 -34.54 10.97
C ILE A 376 1.26 -33.03 10.73
N HIS A 377 2.17 -32.46 9.94
CA HIS A 377 2.13 -31.05 9.53
C HIS A 377 0.83 -30.65 8.82
N LYS A 378 0.37 -31.46 7.86
CA LYS A 378 -0.87 -31.18 7.12
C LYS A 378 -2.13 -31.53 7.91
N SER A 379 -1.99 -32.27 9.02
CA SER A 379 -3.09 -32.56 9.93
C SER A 379 -3.43 -31.41 10.88
N GLN A 380 -2.56 -30.39 10.98
CA GLN A 380 -2.78 -29.26 11.88
C GLN A 380 -4.10 -28.53 11.55
N GLY A 381 -4.83 -28.17 12.60
CA GLY A 381 -6.19 -27.62 12.49
C GLY A 381 -7.29 -28.65 12.25
N LEU A 382 -6.99 -29.84 11.72
CA LEU A 382 -7.97 -30.89 11.41
C LEU A 382 -8.38 -31.67 12.67
N THR A 383 -9.52 -32.36 12.57
CA THR A 383 -10.08 -33.22 13.61
C THR A 383 -10.43 -34.57 13.01
N PHE A 384 -10.06 -35.66 13.69
CA PHE A 384 -10.30 -37.04 13.27
C PHE A 384 -10.97 -37.84 14.37
N GLU A 385 -11.82 -38.79 13.98
CA GLU A 385 -12.41 -39.75 14.92
C GLU A 385 -11.44 -40.90 15.21
N LYS A 386 -10.74 -41.39 14.18
CA LYS A 386 -9.85 -42.55 14.26
C LYS A 386 -8.55 -42.31 13.52
N ALA A 387 -7.41 -42.53 14.17
CA ALA A 387 -6.10 -42.30 13.57
C ALA A 387 -5.05 -43.31 14.04
N ILE A 388 -4.18 -43.70 13.12
CA ILE A 388 -2.99 -44.50 13.39
C ILE A 388 -1.79 -43.57 13.43
N ILE A 389 -1.03 -43.58 14.52
CA ILE A 389 0.12 -42.69 14.70
C ILE A 389 1.40 -43.52 14.81
N ASP A 390 2.36 -43.17 13.96
CA ASP A 390 3.75 -43.64 14.04
C ASP A 390 4.53 -42.69 14.94
N ALA A 391 4.54 -43.00 16.24
CA ALA A 391 5.09 -42.12 17.27
C ALA A 391 6.62 -42.17 17.34
N GLN A 392 7.25 -43.28 16.97
CA GLN A 392 8.71 -43.42 16.99
C GLN A 392 9.36 -42.55 15.89
N ALA A 393 8.69 -42.40 14.75
CA ALA A 393 9.15 -41.53 13.67
C ALA A 393 8.91 -40.03 13.91
N ALA A 394 8.29 -39.62 15.03
CA ALA A 394 8.07 -38.22 15.39
C ALA A 394 9.39 -37.58 15.87
N PHE A 395 10.15 -37.01 14.92
CA PHE A 395 11.51 -36.51 15.18
C PHE A 395 11.57 -35.09 15.77
N ALA A 396 10.48 -34.30 15.77
CA ALA A 396 10.51 -32.89 16.17
C ALA A 396 9.60 -32.56 17.37
N HIS A 397 9.96 -31.51 18.11
CA HIS A 397 9.21 -30.99 19.27
C HIS A 397 7.73 -30.76 18.90
N GLY A 398 6.82 -31.15 19.78
CA GLY A 398 5.38 -30.95 19.63
C GLY A 398 4.67 -31.84 18.60
N GLN A 399 5.37 -32.59 17.73
CA GLN A 399 4.72 -33.42 16.70
C GLN A 399 3.82 -34.51 17.27
N VAL A 400 4.23 -35.17 18.35
CA VAL A 400 3.41 -36.18 19.04
C VAL A 400 2.14 -35.55 19.60
N TYR A 401 2.27 -34.39 20.27
CA TYR A 401 1.12 -33.64 20.77
C TYR A 401 0.18 -33.18 19.65
N VAL A 402 0.72 -32.67 18.54
CA VAL A 402 -0.09 -32.28 17.37
C VAL A 402 -0.89 -33.47 16.86
N ALA A 403 -0.24 -34.63 16.68
CA ALA A 403 -0.87 -35.83 16.17
C ALA A 403 -1.98 -36.34 17.11
N LEU A 404 -1.70 -36.44 18.42
CA LEU A 404 -2.68 -36.89 19.42
C LEU A 404 -3.85 -35.92 19.56
N SER A 405 -3.59 -34.60 19.56
CA SER A 405 -4.63 -33.57 19.68
C SER A 405 -5.57 -33.46 18.47
N ARG A 406 -5.33 -34.22 17.39
CA ARG A 406 -6.27 -34.33 16.26
C ARG A 406 -7.45 -35.21 16.58
N LEU A 407 -7.30 -36.16 17.50
CA LEU A 407 -8.35 -37.10 17.87
C LEU A 407 -9.39 -36.45 18.78
N GLN A 408 -10.63 -36.94 18.69
CA GLN A 408 -11.73 -36.55 19.58
C GLN A 408 -11.71 -37.31 20.92
N SER A 409 -11.24 -38.57 20.91
CA SER A 409 -11.16 -39.42 22.09
C SER A 409 -9.95 -40.37 22.02
N LEU A 410 -9.59 -40.96 23.16
CA LEU A 410 -8.50 -41.93 23.25
C LEU A 410 -8.84 -43.26 22.53
N GLU A 411 -10.13 -43.60 22.39
CA GLU A 411 -10.62 -44.77 21.66
C GLU A 411 -10.23 -44.80 20.19
N GLY A 412 -10.21 -43.63 19.58
CA GLY A 412 -9.81 -43.44 18.20
C GLY A 412 -8.31 -43.65 17.93
N LEU A 413 -7.48 -43.73 18.98
CA LEU A 413 -6.04 -43.86 18.85
C LEU A 413 -5.61 -45.31 18.64
N VAL A 414 -4.77 -45.52 17.62
CA VAL A 414 -3.94 -46.70 17.47
C VAL A 414 -2.49 -46.25 17.28
N LEU A 415 -1.57 -46.84 18.03
CA LEU A 415 -0.14 -46.62 17.85
C LEU A 415 0.45 -47.78 17.04
N SER A 416 1.18 -47.45 15.97
CA SER A 416 1.94 -48.45 15.19
C SER A 416 3.31 -48.75 15.79
N THR A 417 3.77 -47.91 16.71
CA THR A 417 5.03 -48.03 17.44
C THR A 417 4.79 -47.54 18.88
N PRO A 418 5.41 -48.15 19.90
CA PRO A 418 5.26 -47.66 21.27
C PRO A 418 5.87 -46.26 21.41
N ILE A 419 5.27 -45.42 22.25
CA ILE A 419 5.82 -44.14 22.67
C ILE A 419 6.92 -44.41 23.67
N GLN A 420 8.14 -43.99 23.34
CA GLN A 420 9.28 -44.04 24.24
C GLN A 420 9.47 -42.68 24.90
N LYS A 421 10.02 -42.65 26.13
CA LYS A 421 10.21 -41.42 26.91
C LYS A 421 11.02 -40.36 26.16
N HIS A 422 11.95 -40.76 25.28
CA HIS A 422 12.78 -39.84 24.50
C HIS A 422 12.13 -39.36 23.18
N SER A 423 11.00 -39.93 22.78
CA SER A 423 10.28 -39.54 21.55
C SER A 423 9.55 -38.20 21.70
N VAL A 424 9.35 -37.73 22.94
CA VAL A 424 8.84 -36.39 23.22
C VAL A 424 10.04 -35.47 23.48
N LYS A 425 10.54 -34.84 22.42
CA LYS A 425 11.63 -33.87 22.55
C LYS A 425 11.13 -32.64 23.30
N HIS A 426 11.98 -32.12 24.17
CA HIS A 426 11.73 -30.95 25.01
C HIS A 426 12.46 -29.73 24.46
N ASP A 427 11.77 -28.59 24.43
CA ASP A 427 12.36 -27.29 24.13
C ASP A 427 12.25 -26.42 25.38
N ARG A 428 13.36 -26.29 26.11
CA ARG A 428 13.43 -25.50 27.36
C ARG A 428 13.07 -24.03 27.13
N THR A 429 13.28 -23.51 25.93
CA THR A 429 12.92 -22.13 25.59
C THR A 429 11.41 -21.98 25.54
N VAL A 430 10.71 -22.92 24.90
CA VAL A 430 9.23 -22.92 24.85
C VAL A 430 8.64 -23.09 26.25
N GLU A 431 9.21 -23.97 27.07
CA GLU A 431 8.77 -24.19 28.46
C GLU A 431 8.94 -22.92 29.31
N SER A 432 10.11 -22.28 29.25
CA SER A 432 10.39 -21.04 30.00
C SER A 432 9.45 -19.91 29.58
N PHE A 433 9.20 -19.80 28.28
CA PHE A 433 8.25 -18.82 27.74
C PHE A 433 6.81 -19.11 28.16
N THR A 434 6.42 -20.39 28.16
CA THR A 434 5.08 -20.84 28.54
C THR A 434 4.77 -20.49 29.98
N LYS A 435 5.67 -20.89 30.89
CA LYS A 435 5.55 -20.58 32.31
C LYS A 435 5.45 -19.07 32.55
N HIS A 436 6.25 -18.28 31.84
CA HIS A 436 6.21 -16.83 31.97
C HIS A 436 4.83 -16.24 31.65
N TYR A 437 4.18 -16.65 30.55
CA TYR A 437 2.86 -16.08 30.24
C TYR A 437 1.72 -16.65 31.09
N GLU A 438 1.84 -17.87 31.60
CA GLU A 438 0.86 -18.47 32.51
C GLU A 438 0.83 -17.72 33.86
N GLU A 439 2.01 -17.34 34.35
CA GLU A 439 2.16 -16.57 35.60
C GLU A 439 1.79 -15.08 35.43
N ASN A 440 1.73 -14.58 34.19
CA ASN A 440 1.50 -13.16 33.87
C ASN A 440 0.28 -12.95 32.95
N GLN A 441 -0.82 -13.68 33.19
CA GLN A 441 -2.09 -13.44 32.49
C GLN A 441 -2.63 -12.04 32.83
N PRO A 442 -3.06 -11.25 31.83
CA PRO A 442 -3.60 -9.93 32.07
C PRO A 442 -4.97 -10.03 32.74
N ASP A 443 -5.32 -9.02 33.53
CA ASP A 443 -6.62 -8.88 34.15
C ASP A 443 -7.40 -7.67 33.60
N ARG A 444 -8.58 -7.42 34.16
CA ARG A 444 -9.39 -6.25 33.79
C ARG A 444 -8.76 -4.92 34.22
N ILE A 445 -7.92 -4.92 35.25
CA ILE A 445 -7.25 -3.69 35.72
C ILE A 445 -6.18 -3.28 34.72
N GLU A 446 -5.40 -4.24 34.22
CA GLU A 446 -4.42 -4.03 33.17
C GLU A 446 -5.08 -3.60 31.85
N LEU A 447 -6.24 -4.15 31.50
CA LEU A 447 -7.04 -3.71 30.36
C LEU A 447 -7.41 -2.23 30.48
N GLU A 448 -8.03 -1.83 31.59
CA GLU A 448 -8.46 -0.44 31.80
C GLU A 448 -7.26 0.52 31.84
N THR A 449 -6.15 0.11 32.45
CA THR A 449 -4.90 0.87 32.44
C THR A 449 -4.35 1.03 31.02
N SER A 450 -4.34 -0.05 30.24
CA SER A 450 -3.87 -0.05 28.84
C SER A 450 -4.77 0.78 27.94
N ARG A 451 -6.10 0.76 28.17
CA ARG A 451 -7.08 1.59 27.48
C ARG A 451 -6.83 3.07 27.75
N LYS A 452 -6.64 3.45 29.02
CA LYS A 452 -6.31 4.84 29.42
C LYS A 452 -5.02 5.30 28.76
N VAL A 453 -3.94 4.52 28.84
CA VAL A 453 -2.66 4.85 28.21
C VAL A 453 -2.81 5.02 26.70
N TYR A 454 -3.59 4.15 26.05
CA TYR A 454 -3.84 4.26 24.61
C TYR A 454 -4.58 5.55 24.25
N GLN A 455 -5.67 5.87 24.95
CA GLN A 455 -6.40 7.13 24.76
C GLN A 455 -5.49 8.35 24.97
N GLN A 456 -4.66 8.33 26.03
CA GLN A 456 -3.67 9.37 26.30
C GLN A 456 -2.67 9.53 25.15
N GLN A 457 -2.15 8.44 24.60
CA GLN A 457 -1.23 8.45 23.46
C GLN A 457 -1.89 9.02 22.19
N LEU A 458 -3.13 8.63 21.90
CA LEU A 458 -3.89 9.14 20.76
C LEU A 458 -4.11 10.66 20.87
N LEU A 459 -4.55 11.13 22.03
CA LEU A 459 -4.76 12.55 22.29
C LEU A 459 -3.46 13.35 22.27
N ALA A 460 -2.39 12.85 22.90
CA ALA A 460 -1.07 13.47 22.85
C ALA A 460 -0.57 13.60 21.42
N GLY A 461 -0.80 12.57 20.59
CA GLY A 461 -0.48 12.59 19.16
C GLY A 461 -1.35 13.53 18.34
N LEU A 462 -2.65 13.65 18.65
CA LEU A 462 -3.59 14.57 17.99
C LEU A 462 -3.10 16.02 18.11
N PHE A 463 -2.78 16.44 19.34
CA PHE A 463 -2.35 17.80 19.64
C PHE A 463 -0.84 18.03 19.49
N ASP A 464 -0.04 17.04 19.06
CA ASP A 464 1.38 17.27 18.75
C ASP A 464 1.57 17.93 17.37
N PHE A 465 2.08 19.16 17.34
CA PHE A 465 2.32 19.93 16.11
C PHE A 465 3.81 20.03 15.73
N ASN A 466 4.68 19.21 16.33
CA ASN A 466 6.10 19.22 16.03
C ASN A 466 6.42 18.95 14.56
N THR A 467 5.71 18.02 13.91
CA THR A 467 5.89 17.72 12.48
C THR A 467 5.50 18.92 11.61
N LEU A 468 4.38 19.58 11.91
CA LEU A 468 3.96 20.81 11.25
C LEU A 468 5.03 21.89 11.39
N GLN A 469 5.52 22.14 12.61
CA GLN A 469 6.58 23.11 12.88
C GLN A 469 7.88 22.79 12.12
N LYS A 470 8.30 21.51 12.10
CA LYS A 470 9.49 21.06 11.34
C LYS A 470 9.33 21.28 9.84
N ASN A 471 8.17 21.00 9.27
CA ASN A 471 7.89 21.21 7.85
C ASN A 471 7.89 22.71 7.49
N ILE A 472 7.36 23.57 8.35
CA ILE A 472 7.43 25.03 8.17
C ILE A 472 8.88 25.50 8.26
N TYR A 473 9.61 25.09 9.28
CA TYR A 473 11.02 25.45 9.45
C TYR A 473 11.88 25.00 8.26
N TYR A 474 11.65 23.79 7.76
CA TYR A 474 12.31 23.31 6.54
C TYR A 474 11.97 24.19 5.32
N SER A 475 10.72 24.61 5.19
CA SER A 475 10.29 25.53 4.12
C SER A 475 11.00 26.89 4.24
N VAL A 476 11.11 27.44 5.46
CA VAL A 476 11.88 28.67 5.74
C VAL A 476 13.35 28.50 5.38
N LYS A 477 13.99 27.41 5.81
CA LYS A 477 15.39 27.10 5.51
C LYS A 477 15.62 27.04 3.99
N LEU A 478 14.77 26.32 3.28
CA LEU A 478 14.88 26.13 1.84
C LEU A 478 14.68 27.45 1.07
N VAL A 479 13.75 28.29 1.51
CA VAL A 479 13.55 29.64 0.93
C VAL A 479 14.75 30.55 1.24
N ASN A 480 15.35 30.46 2.42
CA ASN A 480 16.55 31.24 2.79
C ASN A 480 17.76 30.86 1.92
N GLU A 481 18.04 29.56 1.78
CA GLU A 481 19.16 29.04 0.99
C GLU A 481 19.05 29.41 -0.50
N ASN A 482 17.82 29.59 -1.01
CA ASN A 482 17.54 29.91 -2.39
C ASN A 482 17.02 31.34 -2.60
N SER A 483 17.28 32.23 -1.64
CA SER A 483 16.75 33.60 -1.61
C SER A 483 17.08 34.42 -2.87
N SER A 484 18.25 34.20 -3.48
CA SER A 484 18.68 34.86 -4.72
C SER A 484 17.85 34.47 -5.94
N SER A 485 17.23 33.28 -5.92
CA SER A 485 16.48 32.69 -7.02
C SER A 485 14.96 32.82 -6.85
N LEU A 486 14.50 33.42 -5.75
CA LEU A 486 13.09 33.52 -5.38
C LEU A 486 12.59 34.99 -5.40
N PRO A 487 11.27 35.22 -5.45
CA PRO A 487 10.69 36.53 -5.23
C PRO A 487 11.04 37.12 -3.87
N THR A 488 11.32 38.42 -3.86
CA THR A 488 11.38 39.23 -2.65
C THR A 488 10.04 39.11 -1.90
N GLY A 489 10.05 39.21 -0.57
CA GLY A 489 8.87 39.04 0.27
C GLY A 489 8.43 37.59 0.56
N ILE A 490 8.73 36.58 -0.26
CA ILE A 490 8.36 35.17 0.07
C ILE A 490 9.02 34.71 1.36
N ARG A 491 10.30 35.07 1.54
CA ARG A 491 11.05 34.79 2.76
C ARG A 491 10.34 35.33 3.99
N GLU A 492 9.90 36.59 3.96
CA GLU A 492 9.21 37.25 5.06
C GLU A 492 7.86 36.60 5.35
N HIS A 493 7.12 36.19 4.31
CA HIS A 493 5.88 35.44 4.47
C HIS A 493 6.09 34.12 5.22
N PHE A 494 7.09 33.30 4.83
CA PHE A 494 7.38 32.04 5.51
C PHE A 494 7.90 32.25 6.93
N ILE A 495 8.72 33.27 7.18
CA ILE A 495 9.20 33.63 8.53
C ILE A 495 8.01 34.06 9.41
N LYS A 496 7.15 34.95 8.90
CA LYS A 496 5.93 35.39 9.61
C LYS A 496 4.99 34.22 9.87
N MET A 497 4.82 33.31 8.93
CA MET A 497 4.03 32.09 9.12
C MET A 497 4.65 31.21 10.22
N ASN A 498 5.96 30.97 10.19
CA ASN A 498 6.68 30.19 11.19
C ASN A 498 6.52 30.75 12.60
N ASN A 499 6.63 32.08 12.76
CA ASN A 499 6.47 32.75 14.05
C ASN A 499 5.02 32.64 14.55
N ASN A 500 4.04 32.91 13.68
CA ASN A 500 2.62 32.78 14.04
C ASN A 500 2.25 31.34 14.44
N VAL A 501 2.75 30.33 13.71
CA VAL A 501 2.46 28.92 14.03
C VAL A 501 3.17 28.51 15.32
N ARG A 502 4.40 28.98 15.55
CA ARG A 502 5.08 28.74 16.82
C ARG A 502 4.29 29.30 18.01
N GLU A 503 3.98 30.59 17.95
CA GLU A 503 3.35 31.30 19.07
C GLU A 503 1.89 30.85 19.31
N LYS A 504 1.09 30.75 18.24
CA LYS A 504 -0.36 30.52 18.36
C LYS A 504 -0.77 29.04 18.28
N ILE A 505 0.11 28.15 17.82
CA ILE A 505 -0.20 26.72 17.71
C ILE A 505 0.77 25.90 18.57
N ALA A 506 2.08 25.97 18.33
CA ALA A 506 3.03 25.10 19.01
C ALA A 506 3.12 25.37 20.52
N ASP A 507 3.32 26.63 20.93
CA ASP A 507 3.45 27.00 22.34
C ASP A 507 2.14 26.82 23.11
N VAL A 508 1.01 27.15 22.46
CA VAL A 508 -0.34 26.91 23.02
C VAL A 508 -0.60 25.41 23.18
N SER A 509 -0.20 24.59 22.20
CA SER A 509 -0.31 23.13 22.28
C SER A 509 0.52 22.55 23.40
N VAL A 510 1.76 23.01 23.62
CA VAL A 510 2.59 22.53 24.74
C VAL A 510 1.88 22.77 26.07
N LYS A 511 1.38 23.99 26.29
CA LYS A 511 0.60 24.33 27.50
C LYS A 511 -0.67 23.47 27.62
N PHE A 512 -1.40 23.32 26.53
CA PHE A 512 -2.62 22.52 26.49
C PHE A 512 -2.36 21.04 26.76
N ARG A 513 -1.31 20.45 26.18
CA ARG A 513 -0.91 19.06 26.40
C ARG A 513 -0.53 18.80 27.86
N ASN A 514 0.18 19.74 28.50
CA ASN A 514 0.48 19.62 29.94
C ASN A 514 -0.80 19.65 30.78
N GLN A 515 -1.75 20.55 30.46
CA GLN A 515 -3.06 20.57 31.09
C GLN A 515 -3.83 19.25 30.84
N LEU A 516 -3.79 18.75 29.62
CA LEU A 516 -4.49 17.53 29.22
C LEU A 516 -3.94 16.30 29.95
N LEU A 517 -2.61 16.19 30.08
CA LEU A 517 -1.96 15.14 30.87
C LEU A 517 -2.39 15.17 32.34
N TYR A 518 -2.49 16.38 32.92
CA TYR A 518 -2.99 16.53 34.29
C TYR A 518 -4.46 16.14 34.45
N LEU A 519 -5.32 16.45 33.47
CA LEU A 519 -6.72 16.01 33.50
C LEU A 519 -6.83 14.49 33.34
N LEU A 520 -6.02 13.92 32.46
CA LEU A 520 -5.96 12.48 32.19
C LEU A 520 -5.37 11.66 33.35
N SER A 521 -4.63 12.28 34.27
CA SER A 521 -4.08 11.58 35.43
C SER A 521 -5.10 11.36 36.56
N LYS A 522 -6.32 11.94 36.47
CA LYS A 522 -7.36 11.84 37.50
C LYS A 522 -8.22 10.55 37.42
N GLU A 523 -7.74 9.52 36.73
CA GLU A 523 -8.42 8.23 36.51
C GLU A 523 -9.79 8.27 35.81
N ILE A 524 -9.99 9.25 34.93
CA ILE A 524 -11.28 9.48 34.28
C ILE A 524 -11.33 8.78 32.90
N ASP A 525 -12.43 8.09 32.58
CA ASP A 525 -12.69 7.57 31.22
C ASP A 525 -12.98 8.73 30.27
N VAL A 526 -12.09 8.94 29.30
CA VAL A 526 -12.15 10.07 28.37
C VAL A 526 -13.46 10.13 27.61
N GLU A 527 -14.00 8.97 27.20
CA GLU A 527 -15.21 8.92 26.37
C GLU A 527 -16.48 9.27 27.18
N LYS A 528 -16.42 9.17 28.51
CA LYS A 528 -17.57 9.39 29.40
C LYS A 528 -17.52 10.72 30.15
N ASP A 529 -16.36 11.36 30.24
CA ASP A 529 -16.22 12.59 31.00
C ASP A 529 -16.57 13.83 30.22
N ALA A 530 -17.70 14.45 30.60
CA ALA A 530 -18.21 15.63 29.95
C ALA A 530 -17.23 16.81 29.97
N THR A 531 -16.46 16.97 31.05
CA THR A 531 -15.53 18.11 31.22
C THR A 531 -14.35 18.00 30.26
N LEU A 532 -13.75 16.81 30.18
CA LEU A 532 -12.63 16.52 29.30
C LEU A 532 -13.06 16.52 27.84
N GLN A 533 -14.25 15.98 27.53
CA GLN A 533 -14.85 16.05 26.20
C GLN A 533 -15.05 17.50 25.74
N ASP A 534 -15.69 18.36 26.54
CA ASP A 534 -15.86 19.79 26.22
C ASP A 534 -14.51 20.47 25.98
N ARG A 535 -13.50 20.15 26.82
CA ARG A 535 -12.16 20.71 26.67
C ARG A 535 -11.48 20.27 25.36
N ILE A 536 -11.61 19.00 24.98
CA ILE A 536 -11.08 18.45 23.72
C ILE A 536 -11.81 19.07 22.53
N GLN A 537 -13.13 19.23 22.59
CA GLN A 537 -13.93 19.84 21.53
C GLN A 537 -13.49 21.29 21.28
N LYS A 538 -13.42 22.11 22.33
CA LYS A 538 -12.97 23.51 22.24
C LYS A 538 -11.55 23.63 21.68
N ALA A 539 -10.64 22.79 22.14
CA ALA A 539 -9.27 22.76 21.60
C ALA A 539 -9.24 22.32 20.13
N SER A 540 -10.04 21.33 19.76
CA SER A 540 -10.12 20.82 18.40
C SER A 540 -10.63 21.88 17.42
N VAL A 541 -11.67 22.63 17.80
CA VAL A 541 -12.15 23.80 17.04
C VAL A 541 -11.03 24.83 16.91
N TYR A 542 -10.47 25.29 18.03
CA TYR A 542 -9.40 26.32 18.04
C TYR A 542 -8.22 25.97 17.14
N PHE A 543 -7.63 24.77 17.30
CA PHE A 543 -6.46 24.39 16.52
C PHE A 543 -6.81 24.16 15.04
N SER A 544 -7.99 23.59 14.74
CA SER A 544 -8.42 23.37 13.35
C SER A 544 -8.57 24.68 12.59
N GLU A 545 -9.16 25.70 13.22
CA GLU A 545 -9.30 27.05 12.64
C GLU A 545 -7.95 27.74 12.49
N LYS A 546 -7.08 27.67 13.51
CA LYS A 546 -5.74 28.29 13.45
C LYS A 546 -4.86 27.67 12.38
N ILE A 547 -4.91 26.35 12.20
CA ILE A 547 -4.17 25.67 11.12
C ILE A 547 -4.68 26.15 9.75
N LYS A 548 -6.00 26.26 9.59
CA LYS A 548 -6.60 26.76 8.34
C LYS A 548 -6.17 28.20 8.05
N GLU A 549 -6.36 29.10 9.01
CA GLU A 549 -6.07 30.54 8.90
C GLU A 549 -4.57 30.84 8.70
N LEU A 550 -3.70 30.18 9.47
CA LEU A 550 -2.28 30.51 9.51
C LEU A 550 -1.45 29.74 8.49
N VAL A 551 -1.92 28.58 8.03
CA VAL A 551 -1.17 27.69 7.13
C VAL A 551 -1.91 27.45 5.83
N ALA A 552 -3.09 26.82 5.85
CA ALA A 552 -3.76 26.36 4.63
C ALA A 552 -4.13 27.52 3.69
N ASP A 553 -4.78 28.55 4.23
CA ASP A 553 -5.24 29.71 3.46
C ASP A 553 -4.05 30.56 2.97
N LYS A 554 -2.99 30.68 3.78
CA LYS A 554 -1.80 31.45 3.41
C LYS A 554 -0.97 30.76 2.33
N ILE A 555 -0.82 29.44 2.40
CA ILE A 555 -0.09 28.66 1.39
C ILE A 555 -0.78 28.73 0.03
N GLY A 556 -2.12 28.69 0.00
CA GLY A 556 -2.88 28.79 -1.25
C GLY A 556 -2.60 30.08 -2.04
N ASN A 557 -2.18 31.14 -1.35
CA ASN A 557 -1.88 32.45 -1.91
C ASN A 557 -0.40 32.66 -2.31
N ILE A 558 0.48 31.69 -2.05
CA ILE A 558 1.91 31.84 -2.39
C ILE A 558 2.15 31.47 -3.86
N THR A 559 2.60 32.44 -4.66
CA THR A 559 3.03 32.21 -6.04
C THR A 559 4.54 32.03 -6.09
N ILE A 560 5.00 30.83 -6.45
CA ILE A 560 6.44 30.50 -6.57
C ILE A 560 6.89 30.76 -8.01
N GLU A 561 7.42 31.96 -8.28
CA GLU A 561 8.05 32.29 -9.57
C GLU A 561 9.58 32.21 -9.48
N THR A 562 10.18 31.24 -10.16
CA THR A 562 11.64 31.07 -10.25
C THR A 562 12.05 30.40 -11.56
N ASP A 563 13.17 30.81 -12.15
CA ASP A 563 13.73 30.20 -13.37
C ASP A 563 14.48 28.88 -13.08
N ASN A 564 14.85 28.64 -11.82
CA ASN A 564 15.55 27.42 -11.43
C ASN A 564 14.56 26.25 -11.26
N LYS A 565 14.52 25.35 -12.25
CA LYS A 565 13.64 24.16 -12.28
C LYS A 565 13.80 23.28 -11.01
N ALA A 566 15.02 23.13 -10.49
CA ALA A 566 15.29 22.33 -9.29
C ALA A 566 14.76 23.01 -8.02
N VAL A 567 15.00 24.32 -7.86
CA VAL A 567 14.48 25.09 -6.73
C VAL A 567 12.95 25.11 -6.75
N ARG A 568 12.35 25.33 -7.93
CA ARG A 568 10.88 25.29 -8.09
C ARG A 568 10.29 23.99 -7.58
N LYS A 569 10.90 22.85 -7.97
CA LYS A 569 10.46 21.53 -7.54
C LYS A 569 10.62 21.36 -6.03
N SER A 570 11.79 21.66 -5.47
CA SER A 570 12.05 21.48 -4.04
C SER A 570 11.18 22.35 -3.14
N VAL A 571 10.94 23.63 -3.51
CA VAL A 571 10.00 24.50 -2.77
C VAL A 571 8.58 23.96 -2.88
N LYS A 572 8.14 23.55 -4.08
CA LYS A 572 6.79 23.00 -4.28
C LYS A 572 6.57 21.73 -3.48
N ASP A 573 7.55 20.84 -3.44
CA ASP A 573 7.50 19.60 -2.65
C ASP A 573 7.44 19.91 -1.14
N ALA A 574 8.23 20.89 -0.67
CA ALA A 574 8.18 21.35 0.73
C ALA A 574 6.82 21.94 1.10
N VAL A 575 6.25 22.79 0.22
CA VAL A 575 4.93 23.40 0.41
C VAL A 575 3.81 22.36 0.39
N ASN A 576 3.85 21.41 -0.54
CA ASN A 576 2.88 20.31 -0.61
C ASN A 576 2.95 19.45 0.66
N LYS A 577 4.16 19.14 1.14
CA LYS A 577 4.35 18.38 2.38
C LYS A 577 3.80 19.12 3.59
N LEU A 578 4.02 20.44 3.67
CA LEU A 578 3.48 21.29 4.72
C LEU A 578 1.95 21.34 4.68
N LEU A 579 1.37 21.57 3.50
CA LEU A 579 -0.07 21.62 3.32
C LEU A 579 -0.72 20.26 3.61
N GLY A 580 -0.11 19.15 3.18
CA GLY A 580 -0.55 17.80 3.49
C GLY A 580 -0.61 17.55 5.00
N GLU A 581 0.44 17.93 5.75
CA GLU A 581 0.46 17.83 7.22
C GLU A 581 -0.63 18.69 7.87
N ALA A 582 -0.83 19.92 7.37
CA ALA A 582 -1.85 20.83 7.88
C ALA A 582 -3.27 20.27 7.66
N LEU A 583 -3.56 19.75 6.47
CA LEU A 583 -4.85 19.13 6.13
C LEU A 583 -5.07 17.83 6.92
N PHE A 584 -4.02 17.02 7.08
CA PHE A 584 -4.06 15.81 7.91
C PHE A 584 -4.48 16.14 9.34
N LYS A 585 -3.79 17.10 9.97
CA LYS A 585 -4.11 17.56 11.33
C LYS A 585 -5.49 18.18 11.42
N SER A 586 -5.88 19.00 10.45
CA SER A 586 -7.21 19.62 10.44
C SER A 586 -8.33 18.57 10.38
N SER A 587 -8.19 17.55 9.52
CA SER A 587 -9.16 16.46 9.39
C SER A 587 -9.28 15.64 10.69
N CYS A 588 -8.15 15.35 11.32
CA CYS A 588 -8.12 14.64 12.61
C CYS A 588 -8.79 15.45 13.73
N LEU A 589 -8.56 16.77 13.78
CA LEU A 589 -9.19 17.66 14.76
C LEU A 589 -10.68 17.83 14.50
N GLN A 590 -11.10 17.90 13.23
CA GLN A 590 -12.51 17.99 12.85
C GLN A 590 -13.32 16.79 13.34
N ALA A 591 -12.77 15.58 13.27
CA ALA A 591 -13.41 14.39 13.81
C ALA A 591 -13.69 14.50 15.32
N CYS A 592 -12.84 15.22 16.06
CA CYS A 592 -12.97 15.41 17.50
C CYS A 592 -13.82 16.63 17.91
N GLN A 593 -14.40 17.39 16.97
CA GLN A 593 -15.20 18.58 17.28
C GLN A 593 -16.54 18.26 17.97
N ARG A 594 -17.08 17.06 17.75
CA ARG A 594 -18.31 16.57 18.42
C ARG A 594 -18.01 15.70 19.65
N GLY A 595 -16.74 15.56 19.99
CA GLY A 595 -16.24 14.69 21.04
C GLY A 595 -15.17 13.73 20.52
N PHE A 596 -14.31 13.26 21.43
CA PHE A 596 -13.32 12.24 21.14
C PHE A 596 -13.91 10.85 21.37
N ILE A 597 -14.05 10.10 20.29
CA ILE A 597 -14.35 8.67 20.28
C ILE A 597 -13.20 7.98 19.54
N VAL A 598 -12.63 6.93 20.14
CA VAL A 598 -11.43 6.28 19.57
C VAL A 598 -11.67 5.79 18.14
N LYS A 599 -12.83 5.17 17.89
CA LYS A 599 -13.22 4.67 16.57
C LYS A 599 -13.21 5.78 15.51
N ASP A 600 -13.99 6.83 15.74
CA ASP A 600 -14.15 7.95 14.79
C ASP A 600 -12.81 8.66 14.52
N TYR A 601 -11.98 8.80 15.55
CA TYR A 601 -10.64 9.37 15.43
C TYR A 601 -9.72 8.51 14.56
N LEU A 602 -9.70 7.19 14.75
CA LEU A 602 -8.87 6.28 13.96
C LEU A 602 -9.32 6.25 12.48
N GLU A 603 -10.63 6.23 12.23
CA GLU A 603 -11.19 6.30 10.88
C GLU A 603 -10.78 7.59 10.17
N ALA A 604 -10.93 8.75 10.84
CA ALA A 604 -10.53 10.05 10.28
C ALA A 604 -9.03 10.14 10.03
N LYS A 605 -8.20 9.64 10.97
CA LYS A 605 -6.74 9.60 10.84
C LYS A 605 -6.31 8.75 9.65
N ALA A 606 -6.94 7.59 9.45
CA ALA A 606 -6.62 6.72 8.32
C ALA A 606 -7.01 7.36 6.99
N LYS A 607 -8.22 7.93 6.89
CA LYS A 607 -8.68 8.63 5.69
C LYS A 607 -7.77 9.80 5.34
N ALA A 608 -7.42 10.62 6.33
CA ALA A 608 -6.52 11.75 6.17
C ALA A 608 -5.09 11.34 5.75
N SER A 609 -4.61 10.17 6.19
CA SER A 609 -3.30 9.63 5.77
C SER A 609 -3.27 9.13 4.33
N LEU A 610 -4.45 8.82 3.76
CA LEU A 610 -4.64 8.26 2.42
C LEU A 610 -5.02 9.30 1.38
N ASP A 611 -5.53 10.44 1.81
CA ASP A 611 -5.84 11.58 0.94
C ASP A 611 -4.56 12.24 0.45
N ASP A 612 -3.91 11.53 -0.47
CA ASP A 612 -2.77 11.93 -1.28
C ASP A 612 -3.24 12.89 -2.39
N LYS A 613 -4.19 13.79 -2.07
CA LYS A 613 -4.59 14.87 -2.98
C LYS A 613 -3.34 15.72 -3.18
N ALA A 614 -2.53 15.33 -4.16
CA ALA A 614 -1.82 16.26 -5.01
C ALA A 614 -2.84 17.34 -5.30
N ILE A 615 -2.67 18.49 -4.64
CA ILE A 615 -3.56 19.62 -4.76
C ILE A 615 -3.61 19.93 -6.25
N LYS A 616 -4.62 19.42 -6.96
CA LYS A 616 -5.02 19.99 -8.23
C LYS A 616 -5.45 21.39 -7.82
N PRO A 617 -4.73 22.45 -8.24
CA PRO A 617 -5.17 23.79 -7.93
C PRO A 617 -6.61 23.87 -8.41
N ALA A 618 -7.54 24.19 -7.51
CA ALA A 618 -8.89 24.57 -7.92
C ALA A 618 -8.73 25.56 -9.07
N ARG A 619 -9.44 25.34 -10.19
CA ARG A 619 -9.43 26.22 -11.37
C ARG A 619 -9.40 27.67 -10.89
N ARG A 620 -8.22 28.31 -10.98
CA ARG A 620 -8.05 29.71 -10.59
C ARG A 620 -8.89 30.51 -11.58
N LYS A 621 -9.78 31.37 -11.08
CA LYS A 621 -10.24 32.53 -11.86
C LYS A 621 -8.98 33.30 -12.28
N SER A 622 -8.95 33.74 -13.53
CA SER A 622 -7.82 34.25 -14.31
C SER A 622 -7.22 35.58 -13.83
N SER A 623 -6.96 35.74 -12.54
CA SER A 623 -6.27 36.91 -11.98
C SER A 623 -5.23 36.45 -10.96
N GLU A 624 -4.03 36.10 -11.42
CA GLU A 624 -2.90 35.85 -10.52
C GLU A 624 -2.45 37.18 -9.89
N PRO A 625 -2.36 37.27 -8.54
CA PRO A 625 -1.78 38.43 -7.89
C PRO A 625 -0.27 38.44 -8.16
N VAL A 626 0.19 39.55 -8.75
CA VAL A 626 1.61 39.86 -8.95
C VAL A 626 2.22 40.20 -7.59
N SER A 627 3.47 39.78 -7.35
CA SER A 627 4.21 40.08 -6.11
C SER A 627 4.13 41.57 -5.76
N THR A 628 3.94 41.90 -4.48
CA THR A 628 3.83 43.26 -3.92
C THR A 628 5.06 44.14 -4.15
N ASP A 629 6.16 43.56 -4.62
CA ASP A 629 7.46 44.22 -4.73
C ASP A 629 7.74 44.72 -6.16
N ILE A 630 6.77 44.54 -7.06
CA ILE A 630 6.86 45.00 -8.44
C ILE A 630 6.18 46.38 -8.53
N ILE A 631 6.99 47.42 -8.73
CA ILE A 631 6.57 48.84 -8.79
C ILE A 631 5.47 49.06 -9.85
N HIS A 632 5.55 48.33 -10.97
CA HIS A 632 4.60 48.40 -12.08
C HIS A 632 4.04 47.00 -12.42
N PRO A 633 3.04 46.52 -11.65
CA PRO A 633 2.56 45.14 -11.76
C PRO A 633 1.82 44.85 -13.07
N ASP A 634 1.13 45.84 -13.64
CA ASP A 634 0.44 45.68 -14.92
C ASP A 634 1.42 45.61 -16.09
N PHE A 635 2.52 46.37 -16.05
CA PHE A 635 3.60 46.23 -17.02
C PHE A 635 4.27 44.85 -16.92
N TYR A 636 4.55 44.37 -15.71
CA TYR A 636 5.14 43.04 -15.52
C TYR A 636 4.26 41.92 -16.06
N LYS A 637 2.92 42.01 -15.93
CA LYS A 637 1.98 41.05 -16.57
C LYS A 637 2.09 41.08 -18.09
N ARG A 638 2.11 42.27 -18.70
CA ARG A 638 2.27 42.44 -20.16
C ARG A 638 3.60 41.88 -20.63
N LEU A 639 4.68 42.17 -19.90
CA LEU A 639 6.03 41.69 -20.20
C LEU A 639 6.14 40.16 -20.07
N LYS A 640 5.49 39.56 -19.07
CA LYS A 640 5.41 38.10 -18.90
C LYS A 640 4.65 37.45 -20.05
N ALA A 641 3.48 37.98 -20.42
CA ALA A 641 2.71 37.48 -21.57
C ALA A 641 3.50 37.59 -22.89
N TRP A 642 4.18 38.71 -23.11
CA TRP A 642 5.05 38.90 -24.27
C TRP A 642 6.20 37.90 -24.30
N ARG A 643 6.86 37.67 -23.16
CA ARG A 643 7.98 36.71 -23.05
C ARG A 643 7.51 35.29 -23.32
N ASP A 644 6.38 34.90 -22.74
CA ASP A 644 5.83 33.55 -22.86
C ASP A 644 5.40 33.29 -24.33
N ALA A 645 4.82 34.30 -25.01
CA ALA A 645 4.50 34.24 -26.44
C ALA A 645 5.75 34.14 -27.34
N ASN A 646 6.79 34.93 -27.05
CA ASN A 646 8.06 34.85 -27.79
C ASN A 646 8.80 33.53 -27.55
N ALA A 647 8.71 32.98 -26.34
CA ALA A 647 9.29 31.68 -26.02
C ALA A 647 8.61 30.55 -26.80
N GLU A 648 7.29 30.61 -26.93
CA GLU A 648 6.51 29.69 -27.75
C GLU A 648 6.79 29.86 -29.24
N GLU A 649 6.90 31.10 -29.73
CA GLU A 649 7.19 31.41 -31.14
C GLU A 649 8.59 30.94 -31.57
N LEU A 650 9.58 31.04 -30.68
CA LEU A 650 10.97 30.67 -30.95
C LEU A 650 11.34 29.24 -30.53
N ASP A 651 10.40 28.50 -29.93
CA ASP A 651 10.63 27.19 -29.28
C ASP A 651 11.79 27.25 -28.26
N TRP A 652 11.84 28.32 -27.48
CA TRP A 652 12.86 28.56 -26.46
C TRP A 652 12.31 28.33 -25.06
N ASP A 653 13.15 27.83 -24.16
CA ASP A 653 12.83 27.88 -22.74
C ASP A 653 12.64 29.35 -22.32
N VAL A 654 11.58 29.64 -21.56
CA VAL A 654 11.13 31.01 -21.23
C VAL A 654 12.23 31.93 -20.65
N TYR A 655 13.17 31.39 -19.87
CA TYR A 655 14.30 32.15 -19.30
C TYR A 655 15.34 32.55 -20.36
N MET A 656 15.39 31.85 -21.50
CA MET A 656 16.28 32.17 -22.62
C MET A 656 15.82 33.43 -23.36
N VAL A 657 14.52 33.73 -23.41
CA VAL A 657 13.99 35.01 -23.90
C VAL A 657 14.33 36.11 -22.89
N LEU A 658 13.68 36.11 -21.73
CA LEU A 658 13.98 37.04 -20.63
C LEU A 658 14.05 36.30 -19.27
N PRO A 659 15.21 36.33 -18.60
CA PRO A 659 15.31 35.87 -17.22
C PRO A 659 14.37 36.69 -16.31
N LEU A 660 13.83 36.06 -15.26
CA LEU A 660 12.93 36.69 -14.30
C LEU A 660 13.57 37.93 -13.64
N LYS A 661 14.88 37.88 -13.37
CA LYS A 661 15.64 39.01 -12.84
C LYS A 661 15.63 40.21 -13.79
N THR A 662 15.80 39.96 -15.09
CA THR A 662 15.75 40.97 -16.14
C THR A 662 14.35 41.56 -16.27
N MET A 663 13.29 40.73 -16.22
CA MET A 663 11.92 41.23 -16.25
C MET A 663 11.57 42.14 -15.06
N ARG A 664 12.06 41.79 -13.85
CA ARG A 664 11.89 42.64 -12.67
C ARG A 664 12.64 43.96 -12.82
N GLU A 665 13.87 43.93 -13.30
CA GLU A 665 14.68 45.14 -13.49
C GLU A 665 14.09 46.05 -14.58
N LEU A 666 13.57 45.47 -15.68
CA LEU A 666 12.81 46.18 -16.71
C LEU A 666 11.54 46.83 -16.16
N SER A 667 10.78 46.09 -15.35
CA SER A 667 9.55 46.60 -14.74
C SER A 667 9.79 47.65 -13.66
N ALA A 668 10.98 47.68 -13.06
CA ALA A 668 11.35 48.67 -12.06
C ALA A 668 11.94 49.96 -12.68
N ARG A 669 12.79 49.84 -13.72
CA ARG A 669 13.49 50.99 -14.33
C ARG A 669 12.79 51.57 -15.56
N LEU A 670 11.94 50.78 -16.21
CA LEU A 670 11.22 51.14 -17.44
C LEU A 670 12.13 51.84 -18.49
N PRO A 671 13.27 51.31 -18.92
CA PRO A 671 14.21 52.05 -19.80
C PRO A 671 13.57 52.56 -21.11
N ALA A 672 13.86 53.80 -21.50
CA ALA A 672 13.28 54.45 -22.69
C ALA A 672 14.25 54.58 -23.87
N THR A 673 15.51 54.16 -23.71
CA THR A 673 16.51 54.17 -24.79
C THR A 673 17.21 52.82 -24.90
N THR A 674 17.77 52.54 -26.08
CA THR A 674 18.59 51.34 -26.31
C THR A 674 19.83 51.31 -25.41
N GLN A 675 20.37 52.48 -25.04
CA GLN A 675 21.48 52.58 -24.08
C GLN A 675 21.04 52.20 -22.66
N GLU A 676 19.87 52.65 -22.22
CA GLU A 676 19.31 52.28 -20.91
C GLU A 676 18.93 50.80 -20.84
N LEU A 677 18.42 50.22 -21.93
CA LEU A 677 18.17 48.78 -22.04
C LEU A 677 19.45 47.95 -21.89
N LYS A 678 20.57 48.43 -22.46
CA LYS A 678 21.87 47.77 -22.35
C LYS A 678 22.44 47.80 -20.93
N ALA A 679 22.00 48.74 -20.10
CA ALA A 679 22.36 48.83 -18.69
C ALA A 679 21.55 47.85 -17.79
N ILE A 680 20.55 47.17 -18.33
CA ILE A 680 19.77 46.15 -17.62
C ILE A 680 20.51 44.81 -17.64
N ASN A 681 20.65 44.18 -16.47
CA ASN A 681 21.34 42.90 -16.38
C ASN A 681 20.56 41.77 -17.05
N GLY A 682 21.24 41.00 -17.91
CA GLY A 682 20.66 39.88 -18.66
C GLY A 682 20.19 40.22 -20.08
N LEU A 683 20.30 41.49 -20.50
CA LEU A 683 20.12 41.93 -21.89
C LEU A 683 21.47 42.15 -22.57
N GLY A 684 22.03 41.09 -23.17
CA GLY A 684 23.24 41.16 -23.98
C GLY A 684 22.99 41.69 -25.39
N LYS A 685 24.06 42.04 -26.13
CA LYS A 685 23.99 42.65 -27.47
C LYS A 685 23.03 41.91 -28.43
N LYS A 686 23.14 40.58 -28.51
CA LYS A 686 22.24 39.74 -29.32
C LYS A 686 20.77 39.80 -28.90
N LYS A 687 20.47 39.85 -27.60
CA LYS A 687 19.08 39.95 -27.13
C LYS A 687 18.46 41.32 -27.39
N ILE A 688 19.28 42.36 -27.36
CA ILE A 688 18.86 43.72 -27.72
C ILE A 688 18.63 43.82 -29.23
N GLU A 689 19.45 43.17 -30.04
CA GLU A 689 19.22 43.06 -31.49
C GLU A 689 17.93 42.30 -31.82
N MET A 690 17.62 41.23 -31.09
CA MET A 690 16.43 40.41 -31.35
C MET A 690 15.12 40.96 -30.75
N PHE A 691 15.17 41.54 -29.55
CA PHE A 691 13.98 41.89 -28.77
C PHE A 691 13.94 43.36 -28.33
N GLY A 692 14.97 44.15 -28.62
CA GLY A 692 15.12 45.49 -28.08
C GLY A 692 14.06 46.48 -28.58
N SER A 693 13.64 46.38 -29.84
CA SER A 693 12.56 47.20 -30.42
C SER A 693 11.26 46.99 -29.68
N ASP A 694 10.84 45.74 -29.53
CA ASP A 694 9.56 45.35 -28.95
C ASP A 694 9.51 45.71 -27.46
N LEU A 695 10.63 45.52 -26.76
CA LEU A 695 10.75 45.92 -25.35
C LEU A 695 10.66 47.43 -25.18
N LEU A 696 11.32 48.23 -26.04
CA LEU A 696 11.19 49.70 -25.99
C LEU A 696 9.77 50.15 -26.29
N GLU A 697 9.14 49.58 -27.32
CA GLU A 697 7.79 49.95 -27.71
C GLU A 697 6.79 49.68 -26.57
N MET A 698 6.85 48.49 -25.96
CA MET A 698 6.01 48.17 -24.80
C MET A 698 6.24 49.10 -23.61
N ILE A 699 7.49 49.46 -23.32
CA ILE A 699 7.84 50.35 -22.20
C ILE A 699 7.38 51.79 -22.48
N ILE A 700 7.61 52.29 -23.69
CA ILE A 700 7.22 53.65 -24.11
C ILE A 700 5.71 53.77 -24.10
N PHE A 701 4.99 52.77 -24.62
CA PHE A 701 3.54 52.72 -24.58
C PHE A 701 3.01 52.72 -23.14
N TYR A 702 3.58 51.88 -22.26
CA TYR A 702 3.18 51.84 -20.85
C TYR A 702 3.47 53.15 -20.10
N ARG A 703 4.62 53.80 -20.35
CA ARG A 703 4.96 55.11 -19.77
C ARG A 703 3.96 56.19 -20.20
N LYS A 704 3.54 56.16 -21.47
CA LYS A 704 2.56 57.10 -22.04
C LYS A 704 1.17 56.88 -21.46
N GLU A 705 0.71 55.63 -21.33
CA GLU A 705 -0.57 55.31 -20.71
C GLU A 705 -0.65 55.73 -19.23
N ASN A 706 0.48 55.74 -18.52
CA ASN A 706 0.56 56.00 -17.08
C ASN A 706 1.15 57.38 -16.72
N ASN A 707 1.30 58.29 -17.69
CA ASN A 707 1.83 59.66 -17.50
C ASN A 707 3.19 59.75 -16.78
N ILE A 708 4.11 58.82 -17.06
CA ILE A 708 5.44 58.78 -16.45
C ILE A 708 6.40 59.67 -17.28
N GLN A 709 6.98 60.73 -16.68
CA GLN A 709 7.76 61.77 -17.38
C GLN A 709 8.94 61.22 -18.21
N THR A 710 9.04 61.71 -19.45
CA THR A 710 10.10 61.43 -20.41
C THR A 710 11.14 62.55 -20.43
N VAL A 711 12.42 62.24 -20.15
CA VAL A 711 13.53 63.14 -20.49
C VAL A 711 13.71 63.07 -22.01
N THR A 712 13.39 64.15 -22.70
CA THR A 712 13.53 64.34 -24.15
C THR A 712 14.96 64.14 -24.61
N PHE A 713 15.21 63.31 -25.63
CA PHE A 713 16.37 63.47 -26.51
C PHE A 713 16.14 63.01 -27.96
N LYS A 714 16.85 63.72 -28.85
CA LYS A 714 16.81 63.75 -30.31
C LYS A 714 17.13 62.41 -30.98
N GLU A 715 16.40 62.15 -32.06
CA GLU A 715 16.62 61.09 -33.05
C GLU A 715 18.03 61.13 -33.65
N PRO A 716 18.72 59.98 -33.79
CA PRO A 716 19.52 59.73 -34.97
C PRO A 716 18.61 59.16 -36.07
N GLU A 717 18.74 59.72 -37.27
CA GLU A 717 18.03 59.31 -38.49
C GLU A 717 18.08 57.79 -38.68
N ILE A 718 16.93 57.14 -38.49
CA ILE A 718 16.66 55.81 -39.04
C ILE A 718 15.57 56.03 -40.07
N THR A 719 15.97 55.87 -41.34
CA THR A 719 15.11 55.86 -42.51
C THR A 719 13.81 55.10 -42.22
N VAL A 720 12.69 55.83 -42.33
CA VAL A 720 11.33 55.29 -42.24
C VAL A 720 11.19 54.15 -43.25
N LYS A 721 11.14 52.91 -42.77
CA LYS A 721 10.41 51.84 -43.44
C LYS A 721 9.05 51.70 -42.77
N VAL A 722 8.03 51.89 -43.61
CA VAL A 722 6.61 51.59 -43.44
C VAL A 722 6.41 50.28 -42.64
N PRO A 723 5.34 50.14 -41.81
CA PRO A 723 5.20 49.03 -40.87
C PRO A 723 5.37 47.69 -41.59
N GLU A 724 6.38 46.90 -41.21
CA GLU A 724 6.61 45.63 -41.87
C GLU A 724 5.47 44.66 -41.49
N ARG A 725 4.69 44.36 -42.53
CA ARG A 725 3.64 43.36 -42.66
C ARG A 725 3.99 42.11 -41.86
N SER A 726 3.01 41.47 -41.22
CA SER A 726 3.25 40.26 -40.42
C SER A 726 4.14 39.28 -41.18
N SER A 727 5.18 38.76 -40.52
CA SER A 727 6.17 37.89 -41.17
C SER A 727 5.51 36.71 -41.90
N LYS A 728 4.37 36.20 -41.38
CA LYS A 728 3.57 35.17 -42.04
C LYS A 728 3.03 35.63 -43.40
N ARG A 729 2.55 36.87 -43.52
CA ARG A 729 1.96 37.43 -44.76
C ARG A 729 2.96 37.49 -45.90
N ILE A 730 4.21 37.86 -45.62
CA ILE A 730 5.29 37.92 -46.61
C ILE A 730 5.58 36.52 -47.19
N SER A 731 5.57 35.47 -46.36
CA SER A 731 5.72 34.08 -46.84
C SER A 731 4.61 33.68 -47.83
N VAL A 732 3.36 34.09 -47.58
CA VAL A 732 2.23 33.76 -48.45
C VAL A 732 2.23 34.57 -49.73
N GLU A 733 2.61 35.84 -49.69
CA GLU A 733 2.74 36.65 -50.90
C GLU A 733 3.80 36.06 -51.85
N LEU A 734 4.94 35.59 -51.31
CA LEU A 734 5.97 34.93 -52.12
C LEU A 734 5.51 33.56 -52.66
N TRP A 735 4.74 32.80 -51.87
CA TRP A 735 4.13 31.54 -52.33
C TRP A 735 3.12 31.78 -53.45
N LYS A 736 2.22 32.77 -53.28
CA LYS A 736 1.24 33.17 -54.31
C LYS A 736 1.89 33.76 -55.56
N ALA A 737 3.12 34.27 -55.45
CA ALA A 737 3.95 34.69 -56.58
C ALA A 737 4.64 33.51 -57.30
N GLY A 738 4.38 32.26 -56.90
CA GLY A 738 4.86 31.05 -57.56
C GLY A 738 6.20 30.51 -57.09
N LYS A 739 6.77 31.04 -55.99
CA LYS A 739 8.05 30.56 -55.44
C LYS A 739 7.86 29.28 -54.62
N THR A 740 8.83 28.38 -54.68
CA THR A 740 8.83 27.14 -53.87
C THR A 740 9.18 27.43 -52.41
N ILE A 741 8.85 26.52 -51.49
CA ILE A 741 9.21 26.63 -50.06
C ILE A 741 10.72 26.84 -49.89
N GLU A 742 11.54 26.15 -50.70
CA GLU A 742 13.01 26.21 -50.65
C GLU A 742 13.54 27.58 -51.11
N GLU A 743 12.93 28.17 -52.14
CA GLU A 743 13.25 29.51 -52.63
C GLU A 743 12.87 30.58 -51.59
N ILE A 744 11.71 30.43 -50.96
CA ILE A 744 11.24 31.34 -49.89
C ILE A 744 12.15 31.22 -48.66
N THR A 745 12.55 30.00 -48.28
CA THR A 745 13.52 29.75 -47.19
C THR A 745 14.83 30.47 -47.47
N LYS A 746 15.37 30.37 -48.70
CA LYS A 746 16.65 30.99 -49.07
C LYS A 746 16.56 32.51 -49.11
N GLU A 747 15.47 33.06 -49.64
CA GLU A 747 15.25 34.51 -49.74
C GLU A 747 14.97 35.16 -48.39
N ARG A 748 14.22 34.48 -47.51
CA ARG A 748 13.85 35.01 -46.20
C ARG A 748 14.80 34.61 -45.07
N GLN A 749 15.80 33.77 -45.35
CA GLN A 749 16.76 33.23 -44.37
C GLN A 749 16.08 32.54 -43.16
N PHE A 750 14.91 31.94 -43.36
CA PHE A 750 14.21 31.16 -42.34
C PHE A 750 14.42 29.66 -42.53
N ALA A 751 14.28 28.88 -41.46
CA ALA A 751 14.23 27.42 -41.59
C ALA A 751 13.00 26.99 -42.41
N THR A 752 13.13 25.88 -43.15
CA THR A 752 12.04 25.30 -43.96
C THR A 752 10.78 25.06 -43.11
N SER A 753 10.95 24.57 -41.88
CA SER A 753 9.86 24.33 -40.92
C SER A 753 9.10 25.61 -40.51
N THR A 754 9.77 26.76 -40.51
CA THR A 754 9.17 28.07 -40.22
C THR A 754 8.31 28.55 -41.39
N ILE A 755 8.79 28.39 -42.63
CA ILE A 755 8.01 28.73 -43.83
C ILE A 755 6.79 27.80 -43.96
N GLU A 756 6.96 26.50 -43.71
CA GLU A 756 5.86 25.54 -43.64
C GLU A 756 4.84 25.91 -42.55
N GLY A 757 5.30 26.38 -41.39
CA GLY A 757 4.43 26.90 -40.32
C GLY A 757 3.65 28.15 -40.73
N HIS A 758 4.28 29.08 -41.46
CA HIS A 758 3.61 30.27 -41.98
C HIS A 758 2.51 29.89 -42.98
N LEU A 759 2.82 29.01 -43.93
CA LEU A 759 1.87 28.52 -44.92
C LEU A 759 0.70 27.77 -44.28
N ALA A 760 0.97 26.93 -43.26
CA ALA A 760 -0.06 26.16 -42.57
C ALA A 760 -1.06 27.04 -41.81
N TYR A 761 -0.62 28.17 -41.28
CA TYR A 761 -1.52 29.16 -40.69
C TYR A 761 -2.56 29.65 -41.71
N PHE A 762 -2.15 29.92 -42.95
CA PHE A 762 -3.08 30.41 -43.98
C PHE A 762 -3.93 29.33 -44.62
N VAL A 763 -3.54 28.05 -44.51
CA VAL A 763 -4.45 26.92 -44.73
C VAL A 763 -5.53 26.90 -43.65
N GLY A 764 -5.17 27.13 -42.39
CA GLY A 764 -6.13 27.22 -41.27
C GLY A 764 -7.07 28.43 -41.33
N THR A 765 -6.70 29.49 -42.05
CA THR A 765 -7.59 30.64 -42.32
C THR A 765 -8.37 30.51 -43.64
N GLY A 766 -8.15 29.46 -44.43
CA GLY A 766 -8.81 29.23 -45.72
C GLY A 766 -8.28 30.07 -46.88
N GLU A 767 -7.13 30.73 -46.72
CA GLU A 767 -6.55 31.64 -47.71
C GLU A 767 -5.59 30.93 -48.69
N LEU A 768 -5.23 29.69 -48.37
CA LEU A 768 -4.49 28.71 -49.19
C LEU A 768 -5.22 27.37 -49.13
N THR A 769 -5.28 26.66 -50.26
CA THR A 769 -5.89 25.33 -50.30
C THR A 769 -4.85 24.25 -49.96
N VAL A 770 -5.23 23.23 -49.20
CA VAL A 770 -4.29 22.17 -48.80
C VAL A 770 -3.79 21.37 -50.01
N GLU A 771 -4.61 21.32 -51.07
CA GLU A 771 -4.35 20.64 -52.32
C GLU A 771 -3.20 21.29 -53.14
N GLU A 772 -2.84 22.54 -52.84
CA GLU A 772 -1.64 23.19 -53.39
C GLU A 772 -0.33 22.66 -52.80
N MET A 773 -0.39 21.99 -51.65
CA MET A 773 0.79 21.59 -50.86
C MET A 773 0.90 20.08 -50.63
N VAL A 774 -0.24 19.37 -50.66
CA VAL A 774 -0.33 17.94 -50.35
C VAL A 774 -1.19 17.26 -51.41
N SER A 775 -0.76 16.10 -51.92
CA SER A 775 -1.54 15.35 -52.92
C SER A 775 -2.88 14.88 -52.36
N ALA A 776 -3.92 14.85 -53.21
CA ALA A 776 -5.28 14.48 -52.79
C ALA A 776 -5.37 13.11 -52.09
N GLU A 777 -4.55 12.14 -52.52
CA GLU A 777 -4.45 10.81 -51.89
C GLU A 777 -3.93 10.90 -50.45
N LYS A 778 -2.91 11.73 -50.21
CA LYS A 778 -2.35 11.96 -48.87
C LYS A 778 -3.28 12.78 -47.98
N VAL A 779 -3.93 13.81 -48.53
CA VAL A 779 -4.94 14.59 -47.79
C VAL A 779 -6.02 13.67 -47.23
N LYS A 780 -6.61 12.81 -48.08
CA LYS A 780 -7.63 11.85 -47.65
C LYS A 780 -7.14 10.91 -46.55
N ARG A 781 -5.96 10.30 -46.75
CA ARG A 781 -5.37 9.35 -45.79
C ARG A 781 -5.07 9.99 -44.43
N ILE A 782 -4.56 11.24 -44.42
CA ILE A 782 -4.25 11.97 -43.18
C ILE A 782 -5.55 12.45 -42.50
N SER A 783 -6.54 12.91 -43.26
CA SER A 783 -7.85 13.30 -42.74
C SER A 783 -8.58 12.14 -42.07
N ASP A 784 -8.61 10.96 -42.70
CA ASP A 784 -9.23 9.75 -42.14
C ASP A 784 -8.59 9.35 -40.80
N PHE A 785 -7.27 9.57 -40.64
CA PHE A 785 -6.57 9.28 -39.39
C PHE A 785 -7.02 10.22 -38.26
N PHE A 786 -6.97 11.53 -38.49
CA PHE A 786 -7.28 12.53 -37.46
C PHE A 786 -8.76 12.52 -37.06
N GLN A 787 -9.67 12.21 -37.98
CA GLN A 787 -11.10 12.08 -37.67
C GLN A 787 -11.44 10.81 -36.87
N LYS A 788 -10.65 9.72 -36.99
CA LYS A 788 -10.93 8.45 -36.31
C LYS A 788 -10.29 8.29 -34.92
N GLN A 789 -9.13 8.90 -34.69
CA GLN A 789 -8.29 8.60 -33.52
C GLN A 789 -8.44 9.60 -32.35
N GLU A 790 -9.32 10.61 -32.46
CA GLU A 790 -9.53 11.69 -31.45
C GLU A 790 -8.22 12.35 -30.92
N THR A 791 -7.13 12.28 -31.68
CA THR A 791 -5.83 12.87 -31.33
C THR A 791 -5.47 13.98 -32.32
N THR A 792 -4.83 15.05 -31.83
CA THR A 792 -4.28 16.14 -32.66
C THR A 792 -2.74 16.12 -32.65
N LEU A 793 -2.13 15.09 -32.05
CA LEU A 793 -0.68 14.98 -31.89
C LEU A 793 0.00 14.50 -33.19
N LEU A 794 0.82 15.36 -33.78
CA LEU A 794 1.53 15.08 -35.03
C LEU A 794 2.51 13.89 -34.91
N SER A 795 3.08 13.66 -33.72
CA SER A 795 4.00 12.53 -33.48
C SER A 795 3.30 11.17 -33.54
N GLU A 796 2.05 11.09 -33.08
CA GLU A 796 1.25 9.87 -33.14
C GLU A 796 0.79 9.60 -34.57
N ALA A 797 0.36 10.66 -35.27
CA ALA A 797 0.03 10.60 -36.69
C ALA A 797 1.22 10.16 -37.54
N LYS A 798 2.42 10.67 -37.26
CA LYS A 798 3.65 10.27 -37.97
C LYS A 798 4.01 8.81 -37.73
N ALA A 799 3.90 8.33 -36.48
CA ALA A 799 4.17 6.94 -36.15
C ALA A 799 3.17 5.96 -36.81
N ALA A 800 1.91 6.36 -36.96
CA ALA A 800 0.87 5.53 -37.57
C ALA A 800 0.87 5.57 -39.10
N LEU A 801 1.16 6.72 -39.70
CA LEU A 801 1.08 6.92 -41.14
C LEU A 801 2.38 6.58 -41.88
N GLY A 802 3.51 6.49 -41.19
CA GLY A 802 4.77 6.01 -41.76
C GLY A 802 5.70 7.11 -42.30
N GLU A 803 6.82 6.69 -42.90
CA GLU A 803 7.86 7.61 -43.38
C GLU A 803 7.49 8.33 -44.70
N ASP A 804 6.50 7.83 -45.42
CA ASP A 804 5.98 8.37 -46.68
C ASP A 804 5.20 9.69 -46.53
N VAL A 805 4.80 10.04 -45.29
CA VAL A 805 4.10 11.30 -44.96
C VAL A 805 5.01 12.23 -44.16
N LYS A 806 5.25 13.46 -44.65
CA LYS A 806 6.09 14.45 -43.96
C LYS A 806 5.34 15.13 -42.82
N TYR A 807 6.07 15.60 -41.80
CA TYR A 807 5.48 16.36 -40.69
C TYR A 807 4.75 17.65 -41.15
N SER A 808 5.23 18.28 -42.22
CA SER A 808 4.58 19.45 -42.80
C SER A 808 3.25 19.11 -43.49
N GLU A 809 3.17 17.99 -44.20
CA GLU A 809 1.92 17.48 -44.79
C GLU A 809 0.86 17.21 -43.70
N LEU A 810 1.27 16.61 -42.57
CA LEU A 810 0.38 16.40 -41.41
C LEU A 810 -0.13 17.73 -40.84
N ARG A 811 0.76 18.73 -40.72
CA ARG A 811 0.42 20.06 -40.20
C ARG A 811 -0.53 20.82 -41.12
N PHE A 812 -0.35 20.75 -42.44
CA PHE A 812 -1.25 21.38 -43.42
C PHE A 812 -2.65 20.76 -43.37
N VAL A 813 -2.75 19.42 -43.37
CA VAL A 813 -4.05 18.74 -43.32
C VAL A 813 -4.76 18.96 -41.99
N LEU A 814 -4.04 18.98 -40.86
CA LEU A 814 -4.65 19.28 -39.57
C LEU A 814 -5.24 20.70 -39.51
N GLN A 815 -4.55 21.70 -40.08
CA GLN A 815 -5.08 23.06 -40.17
C GLN A 815 -6.27 23.17 -41.14
N HIS A 816 -6.26 22.41 -42.24
CA HIS A 816 -7.41 22.31 -43.16
C HIS A 816 -8.66 21.73 -42.47
N LEU A 817 -8.50 20.69 -41.66
CA LEU A 817 -9.60 20.09 -40.89
C LEU A 817 -10.16 21.05 -39.84
N ARG A 818 -9.28 21.83 -39.20
CA ARG A 818 -9.70 22.90 -38.27
C ARG A 818 -10.47 24.01 -38.99
N PHE A 819 -10.01 24.43 -40.17
CA PHE A 819 -10.73 25.39 -41.01
C PHE A 819 -12.13 24.89 -41.40
N LYS A 820 -12.26 23.61 -41.76
CA LYS A 820 -13.56 22.98 -42.06
C LYS A 820 -14.43 22.74 -40.82
N GLY A 821 -13.93 22.97 -39.62
CA GLY A 821 -14.63 22.72 -38.36
C GLY A 821 -14.82 21.23 -38.02
N GLU A 822 -14.08 20.36 -38.70
CA GLU A 822 -14.16 18.90 -38.53
C GLU A 822 -13.38 18.43 -37.29
N ILE A 823 -12.49 19.27 -36.75
CA ILE A 823 -11.72 19.04 -35.51
C ILE A 823 -11.69 20.33 -34.68
N LYS A 824 -11.93 20.24 -33.36
CA LYS A 824 -11.84 21.36 -32.40
C LYS A 824 -10.46 21.40 -31.71
N ASP A 825 -10.02 22.59 -31.31
CA ASP A 825 -8.71 22.85 -30.68
C ASP A 825 -8.44 22.07 -29.39
#